data_AF-A0A2N5ZE24-F1
#
_entry.id   AF-A0A2N5ZE24-F1
#
_cell.length_a   1.000
_cell.length_b   1.000
_cell.length_c   1.000
_cell.angle_alpha   90.00
_cell.angle_beta   90.00
_cell.angle_gamma   90.00
#
_symmetry.space_group_name_H-M   'P 1'
#
loop_
_entity.id
_entity.type
_entity.pdbx_description
1 polymer ?
#
loop_
_entity_poly.entity_id
_entity_poly.type
_entity_poly.pdbx_seq_one_letter_code
_entity_poly.pdbx_strand_id
1 'polypeptide(L)'
;MVILLVMAAFFMGLATFIENDFGAEAAKRAVYNTWWFEVLLFLLAVNFTGAIFTRKLYKRIKWPILLFHIAFVIILLGAGITRHIGYEGIMHIREGNSSNQIVMNEKAIKIRINNQQAYSYHLDFDNLHENNFSDDISVNDEDYEIELVCNYNSAIEKAIASDDGTPTIGFIMAGKTYRAFTYIRKGDVKQLGNLKISFLDSIGDSDINFSLQADGFYIESNMEMAVSDMNNNDEVETISGKNPIESKKLYQAKDNNIVVQETFKNAVMTATAANGQTQRNGRPAIVLNIKNNETVKQIAVWESFDFNSTESSVTFGDTKLNFAYGKKVIELPFKIHLNDFEIERYPGSMSPSSFSSRVVVYQEGQEPHPYHIYMNNILQMGGYRFYQSSYDRDEKGTVLSVNHDGLGTTITYIGYFLLVLGLLWSIVSKGSYMKNTRKKLNNTVSAILLFAFIGLASTVSGQNTHALHSHQKPTKIIDAKHANMFGKLLVQDNQGRTKPMNTLASDLLRKIARKSTIEGISPIQFYLELHVNPENWMNVPFIKVGNDGLQKQIGIKGNYATYSELVVPGRGYILSGMAEKVYAKAPAQRSKLDKELLKVDERVNIAYGIITGQFLNIFPTSDTTLHKWQTPDEAFKHIEDKEDSAFVKNVIPFYFETLKEAKKTNNYTKANEIVEGIMKYQKNNNRYELPSETHIALELA
;
A
#
# COMPACT_ATOMS: atom_id res chain seq x y z
N MET A 1 -11.31 -28.73 -22.83
CA MET A 1 -12.02 -27.68 -22.05
C MET A 1 -11.96 -27.91 -20.55
N VAL A 2 -12.67 -28.90 -19.98
CA VAL A 2 -12.84 -29.05 -18.52
C VAL A 2 -11.49 -29.17 -17.80
N ILE A 3 -10.59 -30.01 -18.30
CA ILE A 3 -9.25 -30.19 -17.71
C ILE A 3 -8.48 -28.85 -17.67
N LEU A 4 -8.46 -28.09 -18.77
CA LEU A 4 -7.79 -26.78 -18.83
C LEU A 4 -8.40 -25.76 -17.85
N LEU A 5 -9.74 -25.77 -17.70
CA LEU A 5 -10.44 -24.90 -16.74
C LEU A 5 -10.11 -25.27 -15.30
N VAL A 6 -10.05 -26.57 -14.98
CA VAL A 6 -9.67 -27.06 -13.65
C VAL A 6 -8.23 -26.70 -13.33
N MET A 7 -7.30 -26.85 -14.29
CA MET A 7 -5.91 -26.43 -14.10
C MET A 7 -5.81 -24.92 -13.89
N ALA A 8 -6.50 -24.11 -14.69
CA ALA A 8 -6.50 -22.66 -14.52
C ALA A 8 -7.04 -22.24 -13.14
N ALA A 9 -8.15 -22.85 -12.70
CA ALA A 9 -8.70 -22.61 -11.36
C ALA A 9 -7.73 -23.04 -10.24
N PHE A 10 -7.07 -24.19 -10.39
CA PHE A 10 -6.07 -24.67 -9.43
C PHE A 10 -4.90 -23.68 -9.29
N PHE A 11 -4.30 -23.25 -10.40
CA PHE A 11 -3.16 -22.32 -10.37
C PHE A 11 -3.54 -20.91 -9.92
N MET A 12 -4.72 -20.40 -10.28
CA MET A 12 -5.23 -19.14 -9.72
C MET A 12 -5.48 -19.25 -8.21
N GLY A 13 -5.98 -20.41 -7.74
CA GLY A 13 -6.11 -20.70 -6.31
C GLY A 13 -4.75 -20.73 -5.60
N LEU A 14 -3.76 -21.42 -6.18
CA LEU A 14 -2.40 -21.48 -5.68
C LEU A 14 -1.74 -20.09 -5.63
N ALA A 15 -1.91 -19.26 -6.66
CA ALA A 15 -1.44 -17.88 -6.68
C ALA A 15 -2.03 -17.04 -5.53
N THR A 16 -3.28 -17.30 -5.15
CA THR A 16 -3.93 -16.61 -4.02
C THR A 16 -3.27 -16.97 -2.68
N PHE A 17 -2.79 -18.20 -2.51
CA PHE A 17 -2.00 -18.61 -1.34
C PHE A 17 -0.61 -17.98 -1.36
N ILE A 18 0.07 -17.93 -2.51
CA ILE A 18 1.36 -17.25 -2.65
C ILE A 18 1.22 -15.75 -2.34
N GLU A 19 0.15 -15.08 -2.80
CA GLU A 19 -0.11 -13.68 -2.47
C GLU A 19 -0.27 -13.47 -0.97
N ASN A 20 -0.91 -14.42 -0.28
CA ASN A 20 -1.12 -14.35 1.16
C ASN A 20 0.20 -14.36 1.94
N ASP A 21 1.15 -15.20 1.53
CA ASP A 21 2.37 -15.45 2.28
C ASP A 21 3.53 -14.54 1.84
N PHE A 22 3.60 -14.20 0.55
CA PHE A 22 4.74 -13.52 -0.06
C PHE A 22 4.39 -12.22 -0.79
N GLY A 23 3.10 -11.86 -0.88
CA GLY A 23 2.62 -10.62 -1.49
C GLY A 23 2.28 -10.71 -2.98
N ALA A 24 1.66 -9.66 -3.51
CA ALA A 24 1.08 -9.65 -4.85
C ALA A 24 2.14 -9.80 -5.96
N GLU A 25 3.29 -9.13 -5.82
CA GLU A 25 4.40 -9.23 -6.78
C GLU A 25 4.97 -10.66 -6.87
N ALA A 26 5.05 -11.38 -5.75
CA ALA A 26 5.48 -12.77 -5.74
C ALA A 26 4.47 -13.69 -6.46
N ALA A 27 3.18 -13.51 -6.21
CA ALA A 27 2.13 -14.29 -6.89
C ALA A 27 2.07 -13.99 -8.39
N LYS A 28 2.21 -12.71 -8.78
CA LYS A 28 2.30 -12.28 -10.17
C LYS A 28 3.42 -13.02 -10.89
N ARG A 29 4.61 -13.09 -10.30
CA ARG A 29 5.78 -13.75 -10.91
C ARG A 29 5.71 -15.27 -10.92
N ALA A 30 5.34 -15.88 -9.79
CA ALA A 30 5.33 -17.34 -9.63
C ALA A 30 4.26 -18.05 -10.50
N VAL A 31 3.16 -17.36 -10.83
CA VAL A 31 2.06 -17.94 -11.61
C VAL A 31 1.72 -17.09 -12.82
N TYR A 32 1.24 -15.86 -12.60
CA TYR A 32 0.60 -15.10 -13.67
C TYR A 32 1.56 -14.70 -14.81
N ASN A 33 2.82 -14.39 -14.51
CA ASN A 33 3.85 -13.98 -15.46
C ASN A 33 4.62 -15.16 -16.07
N THR A 34 4.36 -16.39 -15.67
CA THR A 34 5.09 -17.56 -16.20
C THR A 34 4.64 -17.94 -17.62
N TRP A 35 5.57 -18.46 -18.42
CA TRP A 35 5.30 -18.90 -19.80
C TRP A 35 4.28 -20.05 -19.85
N TRP A 36 4.31 -20.98 -18.88
CA TRP A 36 3.42 -22.14 -18.88
C TRP A 36 1.96 -21.73 -18.58
N PHE A 37 1.76 -20.72 -17.74
CA PHE A 37 0.43 -20.20 -17.45
C PHE A 37 -0.14 -19.47 -18.66
N GLU A 38 0.72 -18.75 -19.39
CA GLU A 38 0.36 -18.14 -20.67
C GLU A 38 -0.05 -19.19 -21.71
N VAL A 39 0.72 -20.28 -21.85
CA VAL A 39 0.35 -21.42 -22.72
C VAL A 39 -0.99 -22.01 -22.31
N LEU A 40 -1.26 -22.13 -21.00
CA LEU A 40 -2.56 -22.60 -20.49
C LEU A 40 -3.72 -21.69 -20.92
N LEU A 41 -3.56 -20.36 -20.80
CA LEU A 41 -4.56 -19.38 -21.24
C LEU A 41 -4.75 -19.40 -22.76
N PHE A 42 -3.66 -19.53 -23.52
CA PHE A 42 -3.71 -19.68 -24.98
C PHE A 42 -4.48 -20.94 -25.39
N LEU A 43 -4.18 -22.09 -24.77
CA LEU A 43 -4.90 -23.34 -25.02
C LEU A 43 -6.39 -23.22 -24.67
N LEU A 44 -6.75 -22.46 -23.63
CA LEU A 44 -8.16 -22.15 -23.33
C LEU A 44 -8.81 -21.35 -24.45
N ALA A 45 -8.15 -20.29 -24.96
CA ALA A 45 -8.66 -19.49 -26.06
C ALA A 45 -8.88 -20.33 -27.34
N VAL A 46 -7.90 -21.17 -27.69
CA VAL A 46 -8.02 -22.13 -28.80
C VAL A 46 -9.17 -23.10 -28.56
N ASN A 47 -9.32 -23.61 -27.34
CA ASN A 47 -10.39 -24.55 -27.01
C ASN A 47 -11.78 -23.92 -27.11
N PHE A 48 -11.97 -22.70 -26.60
CA PHE A 48 -13.23 -21.96 -26.73
C PHE A 48 -13.56 -21.67 -28.19
N THR A 49 -12.55 -21.29 -28.98
CA THR A 49 -12.70 -21.07 -30.42
C THR A 49 -13.10 -22.35 -31.16
N GLY A 50 -12.38 -23.46 -30.93
CA GLY A 50 -12.72 -24.76 -31.51
C GLY A 50 -14.10 -25.27 -31.08
N ALA A 51 -14.53 -24.99 -29.86
CA ALA A 51 -15.86 -25.35 -29.35
C ALA A 51 -16.99 -24.65 -30.13
N ILE A 52 -16.78 -23.44 -30.65
CA ILE A 52 -17.75 -22.73 -31.50
C ILE A 52 -18.11 -23.56 -32.73
N PHE A 53 -17.10 -24.10 -33.41
CA PHE A 53 -17.28 -24.83 -34.66
C PHE A 53 -17.70 -26.28 -34.42
N THR A 54 -16.99 -27.01 -33.56
CA THR A 54 -17.26 -28.42 -33.27
C THR A 54 -18.67 -28.64 -32.69
N ARG A 55 -19.17 -27.72 -31.85
CA ARG A 55 -20.51 -27.79 -31.26
C ARG A 55 -21.57 -27.02 -32.05
N LYS A 56 -21.20 -26.43 -33.19
CA LYS A 56 -22.07 -25.64 -34.09
C LYS A 56 -22.83 -24.54 -33.33
N LEU A 57 -22.12 -23.76 -32.52
CA LEU A 57 -22.72 -22.70 -31.68
C LEU A 57 -23.29 -21.54 -32.49
N TYR A 58 -22.87 -21.39 -33.75
CA TYR A 58 -23.42 -20.42 -34.71
C TYR A 58 -24.90 -20.62 -35.05
N LYS A 59 -25.51 -21.76 -34.70
CA LYS A 59 -26.95 -21.99 -34.86
C LYS A 59 -27.76 -21.03 -33.97
N ARG A 60 -28.82 -20.43 -34.52
CA ARG A 60 -29.68 -19.42 -33.85
C ARG A 60 -30.12 -19.77 -32.42
N ILE A 61 -30.45 -21.03 -32.16
CA ILE A 61 -30.86 -21.50 -30.83
C ILE A 61 -29.74 -21.46 -29.78
N LYS A 62 -28.47 -21.44 -30.21
CA LYS A 62 -27.27 -21.45 -29.35
C LYS A 62 -26.57 -20.10 -29.27
N TRP A 63 -27.15 -19.04 -29.84
CA TRP A 63 -26.55 -17.70 -29.82
C TRP A 63 -26.19 -17.19 -28.41
N PRO A 64 -26.96 -17.43 -27.34
CA PRO A 64 -26.51 -17.07 -26.00
C PRO A 64 -25.19 -17.75 -25.60
N ILE A 65 -25.05 -19.05 -25.91
CA ILE A 65 -23.86 -19.84 -25.60
C ILE A 65 -22.68 -19.40 -26.48
N LEU A 66 -22.95 -19.07 -27.75
CA LEU A 66 -21.96 -18.51 -28.67
C LEU A 66 -21.38 -17.19 -28.11
N LEU A 67 -22.24 -16.27 -27.65
CA LEU A 67 -21.81 -15.01 -27.06
C LEU A 67 -20.88 -15.22 -25.87
N PHE A 68 -21.15 -16.19 -24.99
CA PHE A 68 -20.23 -16.52 -23.90
C PHE A 68 -18.86 -17.00 -24.41
N HIS A 69 -18.80 -17.87 -25.42
CA HIS A 69 -17.52 -18.36 -25.94
C HIS A 69 -16.73 -17.24 -26.63
N ILE A 70 -17.40 -16.41 -27.42
CA ILE A 70 -16.78 -15.22 -28.04
C ILE A 70 -16.28 -14.26 -26.97
N ALA A 71 -17.07 -14.00 -25.92
CA ALA A 71 -16.68 -13.16 -24.80
C ALA A 71 -15.41 -13.68 -24.11
N PHE A 72 -15.32 -14.98 -23.80
CA PHE A 72 -14.12 -15.55 -23.19
C PHE A 72 -12.88 -15.45 -24.09
N VAL A 73 -13.02 -15.68 -25.40
CA VAL A 73 -11.90 -15.51 -26.35
C VAL A 73 -11.43 -14.05 -26.39
N ILE A 74 -12.36 -13.10 -26.45
CA ILE A 74 -12.04 -11.66 -26.46
C ILE A 74 -11.38 -11.23 -25.15
N ILE A 75 -11.87 -11.70 -23.99
CA ILE A 75 -11.26 -11.42 -22.68
C ILE A 75 -9.82 -11.97 -22.62
N LEU A 76 -9.59 -13.19 -23.09
CA LEU A 76 -8.25 -13.78 -23.11
C LEU A 76 -7.31 -13.04 -24.08
N LEU A 77 -7.82 -12.58 -25.23
CA LEU A 77 -7.08 -11.75 -26.18
C LEU A 77 -6.71 -10.40 -25.56
N GLY A 78 -7.67 -9.73 -24.92
CA GLY A 78 -7.44 -8.46 -24.23
C GLY A 78 -6.42 -8.59 -23.10
N ALA A 79 -6.49 -9.67 -22.31
CA ALA A 79 -5.50 -9.99 -21.29
C ALA A 79 -4.09 -10.22 -21.89
N GLY A 80 -3.99 -10.93 -23.01
CA GLY A 80 -2.72 -11.10 -23.73
C GLY A 80 -2.13 -9.79 -24.24
N ILE A 81 -2.97 -8.88 -24.74
CA ILE A 81 -2.55 -7.53 -25.17
C ILE A 81 -2.06 -6.70 -23.99
N THR A 82 -2.81 -6.68 -22.87
CA THR A 82 -2.38 -5.98 -21.65
C THR A 82 -1.04 -6.51 -21.14
N ARG A 83 -0.80 -7.83 -21.21
CA ARG A 83 0.45 -8.45 -20.76
C ARG A 83 1.67 -8.05 -21.60
N HIS A 84 1.54 -8.06 -22.92
CA HIS A 84 2.71 -7.89 -23.82
C HIS A 84 2.94 -6.45 -24.26
N ILE A 85 1.91 -5.61 -24.21
CA ILE A 85 1.97 -4.22 -24.67
C ILE A 85 1.73 -3.25 -23.52
N GLY A 86 0.96 -3.67 -22.51
CA GLY A 86 0.63 -2.84 -21.36
C GLY A 86 1.78 -2.75 -20.37
N TYR A 87 1.86 -1.62 -19.68
CA TYR A 87 2.86 -1.41 -18.63
C TYR A 87 2.32 -0.53 -17.50
N GLU A 88 2.95 -0.66 -16.33
CA GLU A 88 2.52 -0.04 -15.09
C GLU A 88 3.71 0.67 -14.40
N GLY A 89 3.43 1.80 -13.77
CA GLY A 89 4.43 2.56 -13.03
C GLY A 89 3.80 3.49 -12.00
N ILE A 90 4.63 4.35 -11.42
CA ILE A 90 4.22 5.35 -10.44
C ILE A 90 4.71 6.73 -10.88
N MET A 91 3.93 7.76 -10.57
CA MET A 91 4.32 9.15 -10.70
C MET A 91 4.22 9.79 -9.31
N HIS A 92 5.34 10.30 -8.83
CA HIS A 92 5.41 11.04 -7.57
C HIS A 92 5.50 12.54 -7.84
N ILE A 93 4.67 13.33 -7.17
CA ILE A 93 4.62 14.78 -7.32
C ILE A 93 4.51 15.43 -5.95
N ARG A 94 5.39 16.39 -5.68
CA ARG A 94 5.33 17.24 -4.49
C ARG A 94 4.41 18.44 -4.73
N GLU A 95 3.78 18.94 -3.67
CA GLU A 95 2.94 20.14 -3.78
C GLU A 95 3.74 21.33 -4.33
N GLY A 96 3.12 22.07 -5.25
CA GLY A 96 3.75 23.17 -5.99
C GLY A 96 4.75 22.73 -7.06
N ASN A 97 4.97 21.43 -7.26
CA ASN A 97 5.85 20.90 -8.30
C ASN A 97 5.05 20.24 -9.43
N SER A 98 5.73 20.09 -10.57
CA SER A 98 5.21 19.35 -11.73
C SER A 98 6.07 18.12 -12.02
N SER A 99 5.44 17.08 -12.56
CA SER A 99 6.14 15.91 -13.10
C SER A 99 5.58 15.54 -14.48
N ASN A 100 6.46 15.12 -15.38
CA ASN A 100 6.13 14.41 -16.61
C ASN A 100 6.76 13.02 -16.63
N GLN A 101 7.21 12.49 -15.51
CA GLN A 101 7.97 11.25 -15.46
C GLN A 101 7.19 10.15 -14.74
N ILE A 102 7.13 8.99 -15.36
CA ILE A 102 6.62 7.74 -14.77
C ILE A 102 7.81 6.86 -14.46
N VAL A 103 7.91 6.40 -13.22
CA VAL A 103 8.89 5.43 -12.78
C VAL A 103 8.26 4.05 -12.85
N MET A 104 8.84 3.16 -13.65
CA MET A 104 8.36 1.80 -13.81
C MET A 104 8.54 0.99 -12.51
N ASN A 105 7.66 0.03 -12.25
CA ASN A 105 7.84 -0.87 -11.10
C ASN A 105 9.03 -1.82 -11.28
N GLU A 106 9.29 -2.16 -12.53
CA GLU A 106 10.32 -3.07 -13.01
C GLU A 106 11.73 -2.46 -12.90
N LYS A 107 12.67 -3.21 -12.31
CA LYS A 107 14.08 -2.84 -12.27
C LYS A 107 14.81 -3.31 -13.51
N ALA A 108 15.88 -2.64 -13.87
CA ALA A 108 16.70 -3.04 -14.99
C ALA A 108 18.16 -2.66 -14.76
N ILE A 109 19.05 -3.23 -15.57
CA ILE A 109 20.46 -2.85 -15.65
C ILE A 109 20.76 -2.35 -17.05
N LYS A 110 21.48 -1.23 -17.12
CA LYS A 110 22.01 -0.67 -18.36
C LYS A 110 23.52 -0.86 -18.37
N ILE A 111 24.04 -1.33 -19.48
CA ILE A 111 25.47 -1.53 -19.70
C ILE A 111 25.84 -0.69 -20.91
N ARG A 112 26.65 0.35 -20.70
CA ARG A 112 27.10 1.26 -21.76
C ARG A 112 28.59 1.08 -22.00
N ILE A 113 28.96 0.94 -23.26
CA ILE A 113 30.32 0.64 -23.70
C ILE A 113 30.88 1.87 -24.38
N ASN A 114 32.01 2.38 -23.88
CA ASN A 114 32.70 3.55 -24.42
C ASN A 114 31.78 4.77 -24.67
N ASN A 115 30.73 4.91 -23.85
CA ASN A 115 29.69 5.93 -24.00
C ASN A 115 28.87 5.93 -25.30
N GLN A 116 28.91 4.86 -26.10
CA GLN A 116 28.20 4.78 -27.38
C GLN A 116 27.11 3.73 -27.36
N GLN A 117 27.49 2.45 -27.29
CA GLN A 117 26.55 1.33 -27.34
C GLN A 117 25.96 1.08 -25.95
N ALA A 118 24.65 0.88 -25.87
CA ALA A 118 23.96 0.61 -24.63
C ALA A 118 23.09 -0.65 -24.74
N TYR A 119 23.31 -1.58 -23.84
CA TYR A 119 22.47 -2.75 -23.63
C TYR A 119 21.61 -2.50 -22.39
N SER A 120 20.36 -2.99 -22.40
CA SER A 120 19.44 -2.84 -21.29
C SER A 120 18.74 -4.15 -21.04
N TYR A 121 18.84 -4.65 -19.81
CA TYR A 121 18.27 -5.92 -19.39
C TYR A 121 17.29 -5.68 -18.25
N HIS A 122 16.13 -6.30 -18.33
CA HIS A 122 15.18 -6.30 -17.23
C HIS A 122 15.69 -7.24 -16.13
N LEU A 123 15.72 -6.76 -14.89
CA LEU A 123 16.14 -7.54 -13.73
C LEU A 123 14.94 -7.80 -12.83
N ASP A 124 14.50 -9.05 -12.80
CA ASP A 124 13.35 -9.47 -12.00
C ASP A 124 13.80 -10.22 -10.74
N PHE A 125 14.50 -9.50 -9.85
CA PHE A 125 14.99 -10.10 -8.61
C PHE A 125 13.90 -10.26 -7.55
N ASP A 126 13.92 -11.36 -6.81
CA ASP A 126 13.02 -11.61 -5.70
C ASP A 126 13.73 -12.13 -4.43
N ASN A 127 12.93 -12.38 -3.39
CA ASN A 127 13.40 -12.92 -2.10
C ASN A 127 13.07 -14.43 -1.93
N LEU A 128 12.45 -15.07 -2.91
CA LEU A 128 11.97 -16.45 -2.92
C LEU A 128 12.93 -17.40 -3.68
N HIS A 129 13.70 -16.87 -4.62
CA HIS A 129 14.60 -17.59 -5.51
C HIS A 129 16.02 -16.99 -5.45
N GLU A 130 17.01 -17.80 -5.81
CA GLU A 130 18.36 -17.29 -6.05
C GLU A 130 18.33 -16.34 -7.24
N ASN A 131 18.75 -15.10 -7.00
CA ASN A 131 18.85 -14.09 -8.02
C ASN A 131 20.09 -14.36 -8.86
N ASN A 132 19.88 -14.73 -10.13
CA ASN A 132 20.96 -15.00 -11.07
C ASN A 132 20.80 -14.09 -12.29
N PHE A 133 21.91 -13.52 -12.76
CA PHE A 133 22.01 -12.80 -14.01
C PHE A 133 23.39 -13.08 -14.59
N SER A 134 23.43 -13.51 -15.84
CA SER A 134 24.66 -13.73 -16.59
C SER A 134 24.41 -13.30 -18.02
N ASP A 135 25.36 -12.57 -18.61
CA ASP A 135 25.30 -12.23 -20.03
C ASP A 135 26.71 -12.05 -20.61
N ASP A 136 26.82 -12.32 -21.91
CA ASP A 136 28.07 -12.21 -22.66
C ASP A 136 27.96 -11.08 -23.68
N ILE A 137 28.88 -10.12 -23.60
CA ILE A 137 28.90 -8.96 -24.49
C ILE A 137 30.22 -8.94 -25.26
N SER A 138 30.13 -9.00 -26.59
CA SER A 138 31.28 -8.88 -27.48
C SER A 138 31.49 -7.43 -27.94
N VAL A 139 32.71 -6.92 -27.79
CA VAL A 139 33.13 -5.57 -28.22
C VAL A 139 34.47 -5.67 -28.92
N ASN A 140 34.57 -5.23 -30.17
CA ASN A 140 35.83 -5.23 -30.94
C ASN A 140 36.56 -6.60 -30.91
N ASP A 141 35.81 -7.69 -31.08
CA ASP A 141 36.31 -9.08 -31.02
C ASP A 141 36.83 -9.54 -29.63
N GLU A 142 36.54 -8.80 -28.57
CA GLU A 142 36.76 -9.21 -27.18
C GLU A 142 35.43 -9.51 -26.47
N ASP A 143 35.37 -10.63 -25.74
CA ASP A 143 34.18 -11.03 -24.99
C ASP A 143 34.28 -10.63 -23.52
N TYR A 144 33.16 -10.13 -22.99
CA TYR A 144 32.99 -9.73 -21.61
C TYR A 144 31.84 -10.52 -20.99
N GLU A 145 32.17 -11.46 -20.11
CA GLU A 145 31.22 -12.27 -19.34
C GLU A 145 30.85 -11.49 -18.07
N ILE A 146 29.55 -11.25 -17.86
CA ILE A 146 29.04 -10.41 -16.78
C ILE A 146 28.12 -11.26 -15.91
N GLU A 147 28.52 -11.50 -14.66
CA GLU A 147 27.82 -12.37 -13.73
C GLU A 147 27.40 -11.61 -12.47
N LEU A 148 26.15 -11.80 -12.04
CA LEU A 148 25.65 -11.29 -10.76
C LEU A 148 26.14 -12.16 -9.62
N VAL A 149 26.84 -11.53 -8.69
CA VAL A 149 27.33 -12.17 -7.46
C VAL A 149 26.31 -12.05 -6.35
N CYS A 150 25.76 -10.85 -6.15
CA CYS A 150 24.85 -10.55 -5.04
C CYS A 150 23.86 -9.44 -5.40
N ASN A 151 22.64 -9.54 -4.87
CA ASN A 151 21.64 -8.48 -4.87
C ASN A 151 21.23 -8.14 -3.43
N TYR A 152 21.50 -6.91 -3.00
CA TYR A 152 21.17 -6.43 -1.67
C TYR A 152 19.98 -5.46 -1.72
N ASN A 153 18.92 -5.78 -0.98
CA ASN A 153 17.81 -4.84 -0.75
C ASN A 153 18.20 -3.65 0.14
N SER A 154 19.29 -3.79 0.91
CA SER A 154 19.89 -2.72 1.72
C SER A 154 21.36 -3.07 1.98
N ALA A 155 22.26 -2.27 1.43
CA ALA A 155 23.71 -2.44 1.51
C ALA A 155 24.42 -1.16 1.94
N ILE A 156 25.64 -1.34 2.46
CA ILE A 156 26.61 -0.29 2.75
C ILE A 156 27.89 -0.53 1.96
N GLU A 157 28.66 0.53 1.73
CA GLU A 157 29.98 0.43 1.11
C GLU A 157 30.93 -0.39 1.99
N LYS A 158 31.74 -1.24 1.35
CA LYS A 158 32.80 -2.04 1.96
C LYS A 158 34.05 -2.02 1.09
N ALA A 159 35.23 -1.90 1.69
CA ALA A 159 36.48 -2.07 0.97
C ALA A 159 36.89 -3.55 0.95
N ILE A 160 37.39 -4.02 -0.18
CA ILE A 160 37.99 -5.36 -0.35
C ILE A 160 39.35 -5.23 -1.03
N ALA A 161 40.31 -6.04 -0.59
CA ALA A 161 41.67 -6.06 -1.16
C ALA A 161 41.60 -6.40 -2.66
N SER A 162 42.34 -5.65 -3.48
CA SER A 162 42.42 -5.85 -4.93
C SER A 162 43.70 -5.24 -5.46
N ASP A 163 44.37 -5.90 -6.40
CA ASP A 163 45.63 -5.42 -6.97
C ASP A 163 45.47 -4.13 -7.78
N ASP A 164 44.29 -3.93 -8.38
CA ASP A 164 43.90 -2.73 -9.15
C ASP A 164 43.30 -1.61 -8.27
N GLY A 165 43.34 -1.77 -6.96
CA GLY A 165 42.68 -0.89 -5.99
C GLY A 165 43.46 0.38 -5.64
N THR A 166 42.81 1.25 -4.87
CA THR A 166 43.47 2.42 -4.26
C THR A 166 43.74 2.17 -2.78
N PRO A 167 44.85 2.68 -2.20
CA PRO A 167 45.07 2.57 -0.77
C PRO A 167 43.88 3.14 0.01
N THR A 168 43.34 2.35 0.93
CA THR A 168 42.09 2.66 1.62
C THR A 168 42.18 2.30 3.10
N ILE A 169 41.67 3.17 3.96
CA ILE A 169 41.57 2.95 5.41
C ILE A 169 40.11 3.00 5.83
N GLY A 170 39.66 1.97 6.55
CA GLY A 170 38.38 1.92 7.24
C GLY A 170 38.56 2.25 8.72
N PHE A 171 37.83 3.24 9.23
CA PHE A 171 37.91 3.67 10.62
C PHE A 171 36.55 4.04 11.20
N ILE A 172 36.44 3.88 12.51
CA ILE A 172 35.32 4.40 13.30
C ILE A 172 35.73 5.76 13.84
N MET A 173 34.89 6.76 13.63
CA MET A 173 34.99 8.06 14.27
C MET A 173 33.81 8.25 15.21
N ALA A 174 34.09 8.69 16.44
CA ALA A 174 33.07 8.98 17.44
C ALA A 174 33.36 10.33 18.11
N GLY A 175 32.36 11.21 18.11
CA GLY A 175 32.33 12.42 18.93
C GLY A 175 31.21 12.33 19.97
N LYS A 176 30.89 13.44 20.64
CA LYS A 176 29.82 13.50 21.67
C LYS A 176 28.44 13.07 21.17
N THR A 177 28.12 13.34 19.91
CA THR A 177 26.76 13.15 19.34
C THR A 177 26.71 12.21 18.13
N TYR A 178 27.85 11.72 17.66
CA TYR A 178 27.92 10.88 16.46
C TYR A 178 28.93 9.76 16.63
N ARG A 179 28.64 8.61 16.02
CA ARG A 179 29.55 7.48 15.88
C ARG A 179 29.29 6.84 14.52
N ALA A 180 30.29 6.81 13.66
CA ALA A 180 30.15 6.27 12.31
C ALA A 180 31.41 5.52 11.89
N PHE A 181 31.22 4.42 11.17
CA PHE A 181 32.27 3.76 10.41
C PHE A 181 32.32 4.35 9.00
N THR A 182 33.51 4.62 8.47
CA THR A 182 33.70 5.16 7.13
C THR A 182 35.02 4.69 6.53
N TYR A 183 35.13 4.78 5.21
CA TYR A 183 36.36 4.57 4.46
C TYR A 183 36.92 5.88 3.94
N ILE A 184 38.25 5.99 3.86
CA ILE A 184 38.96 7.09 3.19
C ILE A 184 40.01 6.51 2.24
N ARG A 185 40.03 6.98 0.99
CA ARG A 185 40.97 6.51 -0.05
C ARG A 185 42.09 7.52 -0.22
N LYS A 186 43.26 7.07 -0.68
CA LYS A 186 44.37 7.98 -1.00
C LYS A 186 43.91 9.05 -2.01
N GLY A 187 44.09 10.32 -1.66
CA GLY A 187 43.59 11.49 -2.38
C GLY A 187 42.32 12.12 -1.80
N ASP A 188 41.56 11.40 -0.97
CA ASP A 188 40.32 11.91 -0.39
C ASP A 188 40.60 12.96 0.71
N VAL A 189 39.73 13.97 0.76
CA VAL A 189 39.61 14.92 1.88
C VAL A 189 38.14 14.97 2.29
N LYS A 190 37.86 14.66 3.56
CA LYS A 190 36.49 14.55 4.09
C LYS A 190 36.32 15.43 5.33
N GLN A 191 35.20 16.14 5.38
CA GLN A 191 34.76 16.82 6.60
C GLN A 191 33.91 15.84 7.43
N LEU A 192 34.40 15.45 8.61
CA LEU A 192 33.72 14.53 9.51
C LEU A 192 33.52 15.19 10.88
N GLY A 193 32.27 15.55 11.17
CA GLY A 193 31.96 16.42 12.31
C GLY A 193 32.66 17.78 12.16
N ASN A 194 33.40 18.18 13.18
CA ASN A 194 34.17 19.43 13.19
C ASN A 194 35.63 19.26 12.73
N LEU A 195 36.05 18.05 12.30
CA LEU A 195 37.41 17.80 11.83
C LEU A 195 37.47 17.54 10.33
N LYS A 196 38.52 18.08 9.70
CA LYS A 196 38.89 17.81 8.32
C LYS A 196 39.92 16.67 8.30
N ILE A 197 39.52 15.52 7.76
CA ILE A 197 40.35 14.32 7.69
C ILE A 197 40.74 14.05 6.24
N SER A 198 42.02 13.87 5.98
CA SER A 198 42.53 13.56 4.64
C SER A 198 43.31 12.26 4.59
N PHE A 199 43.49 11.72 3.39
CA PHE A 199 44.50 10.70 3.12
C PHE A 199 45.41 11.18 1.99
N LEU A 200 46.45 11.93 2.35
CA LEU A 200 47.38 12.59 1.44
C LEU A 200 48.83 12.28 1.84
N ASP A 201 49.78 12.55 0.93
CA ASP A 201 51.21 12.35 1.23
C ASP A 201 51.73 13.32 2.32
N SER A 202 51.09 14.48 2.48
CA SER A 202 51.33 15.46 3.55
C SER A 202 50.02 16.02 4.13
N ILE A 203 50.05 16.45 5.40
CA ILE A 203 48.84 16.87 6.14
C ILE A 203 48.16 18.14 5.60
N GLY A 204 48.91 19.10 5.06
CA GLY A 204 48.38 20.36 4.56
C GLY A 204 47.50 21.08 5.59
N ASP A 205 46.30 21.52 5.17
CA ASP A 205 45.31 22.21 6.02
C ASP A 205 44.33 21.25 6.72
N SER A 206 44.60 19.94 6.75
CA SER A 206 43.74 18.96 7.42
C SER A 206 44.07 18.88 8.91
N ASP A 207 43.06 18.57 9.73
CA ASP A 207 43.25 18.35 11.17
C ASP A 207 43.94 17.02 11.46
N ILE A 208 43.58 16.00 10.66
CA ILE A 208 44.13 14.66 10.73
C ILE A 208 44.40 14.18 9.31
N ASN A 209 45.58 13.63 9.07
CA ASN A 209 45.96 13.06 7.80
C ASN A 209 46.43 11.62 7.96
N PHE A 210 45.88 10.75 7.14
CA PHE A 210 46.44 9.44 6.88
C PHE A 210 47.44 9.51 5.73
N SER A 211 48.45 8.66 5.73
CA SER A 211 49.38 8.53 4.62
C SER A 211 49.90 7.10 4.51
N LEU A 212 50.44 6.75 3.34
CA LEU A 212 51.03 5.44 3.07
C LEU A 212 52.49 5.64 2.67
N GLN A 213 53.40 4.95 3.37
CA GLN A 213 54.83 4.88 3.06
C GLN A 213 55.22 3.43 2.74
N ALA A 214 56.48 3.18 2.38
CA ALA A 214 56.96 1.85 1.98
C ALA A 214 56.77 0.77 3.06
N ASP A 215 56.79 1.17 4.33
CA ASP A 215 56.75 0.33 5.52
C ASP A 215 55.36 0.22 6.18
N GLY A 216 54.41 1.11 5.87
CA GLY A 216 53.05 1.01 6.42
C GLY A 216 52.19 2.26 6.28
N PHE A 217 51.01 2.21 6.91
CA PHE A 217 50.11 3.34 7.03
C PHE A 217 50.45 4.18 8.26
N TYR A 218 50.28 5.48 8.13
CA TYR A 218 50.61 6.48 9.14
C TYR A 218 49.43 7.40 9.40
N ILE A 219 49.32 7.89 10.63
CA ILE A 219 48.43 8.96 11.06
C ILE A 219 49.25 10.15 11.55
N GLU A 220 48.83 11.35 11.17
CA GLU A 220 49.43 12.61 11.55
C GLU A 220 48.31 13.59 11.94
N SER A 221 48.56 14.46 12.91
CA SER A 221 47.60 15.50 13.29
C SER A 221 48.29 16.83 13.53
N ASN A 222 47.59 17.91 13.19
CA ASN A 222 48.00 19.29 13.52
C ASN A 222 47.62 19.69 14.96
N MET A 223 47.02 18.77 15.73
CA MET A 223 46.63 18.94 17.12
C MET A 223 47.33 17.91 18.00
N GLU A 224 47.37 18.16 19.30
CA GLU A 224 47.81 17.16 20.28
C GLU A 224 46.88 15.93 20.22
N MET A 225 47.48 14.76 20.05
CA MET A 225 46.76 13.50 19.90
C MET A 225 47.22 12.53 20.98
N ALA A 226 46.26 12.01 21.74
CA ALA A 226 46.50 10.97 22.73
C ALA A 226 46.19 9.60 22.13
N VAL A 227 47.05 8.61 22.37
CA VAL A 227 46.88 7.23 21.93
C VAL A 227 46.77 6.33 23.14
N SER A 228 45.75 5.49 23.14
CA SER A 228 45.55 4.48 24.20
C SER A 228 45.29 3.11 23.61
N ASP A 229 45.68 2.07 24.33
CA ASP A 229 45.35 0.69 23.97
C ASP A 229 43.92 0.37 24.37
N MET A 230 43.12 -0.14 23.43
CA MET A 230 41.72 -0.47 23.73
C MET A 230 41.58 -1.66 24.71
N ASN A 231 42.63 -2.48 24.89
CA ASN A 231 42.62 -3.59 25.84
C ASN A 231 43.16 -3.22 27.22
N ASN A 232 43.98 -2.15 27.32
CA ASN A 232 44.67 -1.78 28.54
C ASN A 232 44.55 -0.26 28.75
N ASN A 233 43.64 0.16 29.62
CA ASN A 233 43.26 1.57 29.82
C ASN A 233 44.34 2.43 30.53
N ASP A 234 45.47 1.85 30.94
CA ASP A 234 46.43 2.51 31.84
C ASP A 234 47.57 3.25 31.11
N GLU A 235 47.80 3.00 29.81
CA GLU A 235 48.84 3.69 29.03
C GLU A 235 48.19 4.64 28.01
N VAL A 236 48.21 5.93 28.33
CA VAL A 236 47.87 7.02 27.42
C VAL A 236 49.17 7.74 27.05
N GLU A 237 49.60 7.60 25.80
CA GLU A 237 50.77 8.29 25.27
C GLU A 237 50.34 9.48 24.41
N THR A 238 50.95 10.64 24.63
CA THR A 238 50.78 11.78 23.73
C THR A 238 51.72 11.62 22.54
N ILE A 239 51.16 11.54 21.34
CA ILE A 239 51.93 11.50 20.10
C ILE A 239 51.92 12.86 19.39
N SER A 240 53.02 13.16 18.69
CA SER A 240 53.13 14.34 17.83
C SER A 240 53.75 13.95 16.49
N GLY A 241 53.43 14.72 15.44
CA GLY A 241 53.89 14.42 14.09
C GLY A 241 53.33 13.10 13.55
N LYS A 242 54.12 12.46 12.68
CA LYS A 242 53.71 11.32 11.87
C LYS A 242 54.02 9.99 12.59
N ASN A 243 52.98 9.21 12.88
CA ASN A 243 53.09 7.98 13.69
C ASN A 243 52.48 6.79 12.93
N PRO A 244 53.05 5.56 13.06
CA PRO A 244 52.50 4.39 12.40
C PRO A 244 51.11 4.05 12.95
N ILE A 245 50.21 3.58 12.07
CA ILE A 245 48.89 3.11 12.48
C ILE A 245 49.00 1.71 13.06
N GLU A 246 48.49 1.55 14.27
CA GLU A 246 48.44 0.28 14.97
C GLU A 246 47.00 -0.18 15.14
N SER A 247 46.79 -1.49 15.01
CA SER A 247 45.47 -2.09 15.22
C SER A 247 45.08 -2.03 16.69
N LYS A 248 43.78 -1.78 16.96
CA LYS A 248 43.21 -1.73 18.32
C LYS A 248 43.73 -0.59 19.21
N LYS A 249 44.33 0.45 18.60
CA LYS A 249 44.60 1.72 19.29
C LYS A 249 43.44 2.70 19.10
N LEU A 250 43.19 3.48 20.15
CA LEU A 250 42.27 4.60 20.13
C LEU A 250 43.08 5.89 20.01
N TYR A 251 42.89 6.61 18.91
CA TYR A 251 43.47 7.92 18.64
C TYR A 251 42.46 9.01 19.03
N GLN A 252 42.78 9.76 20.07
CA GLN A 252 41.92 10.82 20.59
C GLN A 252 42.50 12.19 20.23
N ALA A 253 41.70 12.99 19.53
CA ALA A 253 42.05 14.36 19.14
C ALA A 253 40.90 15.30 19.52
N LYS A 254 41.12 16.16 20.53
CA LYS A 254 40.05 16.94 21.22
C LYS A 254 38.92 16.03 21.73
N ASP A 255 37.67 16.33 21.36
CA ASP A 255 36.46 15.60 21.73
C ASP A 255 36.16 14.41 20.80
N ASN A 256 37.08 14.07 19.88
CA ASN A 256 36.85 13.06 18.85
C ASN A 256 37.80 11.86 19.01
N ASN A 257 37.21 10.68 18.88
CA ASN A 257 37.84 9.38 19.02
C ASN A 257 37.88 8.69 17.65
N ILE A 258 39.05 8.23 17.24
CA ILE A 258 39.28 7.52 15.98
C ILE A 258 39.87 6.16 16.28
N VAL A 259 39.28 5.12 15.69
CA VAL A 259 39.79 3.75 15.75
C VAL A 259 39.88 3.21 14.33
N VAL A 260 41.09 2.96 13.87
CA VAL A 260 41.31 2.29 12.59
C VAL A 260 40.95 0.82 12.75
N GLN A 261 40.06 0.33 11.88
CA GLN A 261 39.57 -1.06 11.90
C GLN A 261 40.22 -1.89 10.79
N GLU A 262 40.41 -1.28 9.62
CA GLU A 262 40.85 -1.98 8.41
C GLU A 262 41.80 -1.10 7.61
N THR A 263 42.87 -1.67 7.07
CA THR A 263 43.81 -0.98 6.18
C THR A 263 44.08 -1.85 4.96
N PHE A 264 43.95 -1.29 3.77
CA PHE A 264 44.16 -1.99 2.51
C PHE A 264 45.19 -1.24 1.68
N LYS A 265 46.34 -1.88 1.38
CA LYS A 265 47.37 -1.28 0.52
C LYS A 265 46.80 -0.91 -0.84
N ASN A 266 45.95 -1.78 -1.41
CA ASN A 266 45.11 -1.52 -2.56
C ASN A 266 43.74 -2.15 -2.29
N ALA A 267 42.66 -1.37 -2.43
CA ALA A 267 41.29 -1.87 -2.33
C ALA A 267 40.36 -1.24 -3.35
N VAL A 268 39.34 -2.02 -3.71
CA VAL A 268 38.17 -1.56 -4.47
C VAL A 268 36.97 -1.52 -3.53
N MET A 269 36.09 -0.55 -3.75
CA MET A 269 34.84 -0.43 -3.01
C MET A 269 33.77 -1.34 -3.61
N THR A 270 33.14 -2.15 -2.77
CA THR A 270 32.01 -3.04 -3.09
C THR A 270 30.83 -2.78 -2.15
N ALA A 271 29.75 -3.54 -2.30
CA ALA A 271 28.56 -3.48 -1.46
C ALA A 271 28.48 -4.72 -0.54
N THR A 272 28.06 -4.52 0.70
CA THR A 272 27.76 -5.59 1.66
C THR A 272 26.42 -5.33 2.35
N ALA A 273 25.72 -6.39 2.80
CA ALA A 273 24.45 -6.24 3.50
C ALA A 273 24.55 -5.30 4.72
N ALA A 274 23.58 -4.39 4.85
CA ALA A 274 23.44 -3.56 6.04
C ALA A 274 22.96 -4.40 7.24
N ASN A 275 23.46 -4.10 8.44
CA ASN A 275 23.08 -4.79 9.67
C ASN A 275 22.29 -3.84 10.59
N GLY A 276 21.78 -4.32 11.74
CA GLY A 276 20.88 -3.55 12.60
C GLY A 276 21.39 -2.17 13.05
N GLN A 277 22.71 -1.92 13.07
CA GLN A 277 23.28 -0.61 13.39
C GLN A 277 23.44 0.29 12.16
N THR A 278 23.65 -0.28 10.97
CA THR A 278 23.91 0.46 9.73
C THR A 278 22.70 0.56 8.79
N GLN A 279 21.59 -0.11 9.13
CA GLN A 279 20.38 -0.21 8.32
C GLN A 279 19.77 1.14 7.93
N ARG A 280 19.93 2.18 8.76
CA ARG A 280 19.42 3.53 8.47
C ARG A 280 20.08 4.19 7.26
N ASN A 281 21.32 3.81 6.94
CA ASN A 281 22.09 4.39 5.84
C ASN A 281 22.17 3.44 4.63
N GLY A 282 21.56 2.25 4.73
CA GLY A 282 21.66 1.23 3.70
C GLY A 282 20.84 1.58 2.46
N ARG A 283 21.42 1.36 1.28
CA ARG A 283 20.78 1.56 -0.02
C ARG A 283 20.83 0.26 -0.83
N PRO A 284 19.84 -0.03 -1.68
CA PRO A 284 19.92 -1.23 -2.50
C PRO A 284 21.10 -1.17 -3.49
N ALA A 285 21.74 -2.31 -3.73
CA ALA A 285 22.87 -2.43 -4.64
C ALA A 285 23.01 -3.85 -5.17
N ILE A 286 23.58 -3.98 -6.37
CA ILE A 286 23.98 -5.25 -6.96
C ILE A 286 25.50 -5.31 -7.07
N VAL A 287 26.06 -6.51 -6.99
CA VAL A 287 27.50 -6.75 -7.18
C VAL A 287 27.66 -7.67 -8.38
N LEU A 288 28.49 -7.25 -9.33
CA LEU A 288 28.75 -7.96 -10.57
C LEU A 288 30.23 -8.33 -10.67
N ASN A 289 30.52 -9.51 -11.19
CA ASN A 289 31.83 -9.87 -11.70
C ASN A 289 31.82 -9.68 -13.22
N ILE A 290 32.84 -9.00 -13.73
CA ILE A 290 33.08 -8.86 -15.16
C ILE A 290 34.37 -9.58 -15.46
N LYS A 291 34.32 -10.53 -16.38
CA LYS A 291 35.46 -11.31 -16.80
C LYS A 291 35.78 -11.05 -18.26
N ASN A 292 37.05 -10.79 -18.53
CA ASN A 292 37.61 -10.73 -19.87
C ASN A 292 38.89 -11.57 -19.87
N ASN A 293 38.87 -12.67 -20.63
CA ASN A 293 39.94 -13.68 -20.62
C ASN A 293 40.24 -14.21 -19.19
N GLU A 294 41.45 -14.02 -18.68
CA GLU A 294 41.87 -14.41 -17.32
C GLU A 294 41.61 -13.32 -16.26
N THR A 295 41.23 -12.11 -16.68
CA THR A 295 41.07 -10.98 -15.77
C THR A 295 39.63 -10.90 -15.28
N VAL A 296 39.43 -10.94 -13.96
CA VAL A 296 38.11 -10.77 -13.32
C VAL A 296 38.13 -9.49 -12.49
N LYS A 297 37.17 -8.59 -12.72
CA LYS A 297 36.97 -7.37 -11.93
C LYS A 297 35.57 -7.37 -11.34
N GLN A 298 35.47 -7.03 -10.06
CA GLN A 298 34.19 -6.89 -9.37
C GLN A 298 33.77 -5.42 -9.31
N ILE A 299 32.48 -5.16 -9.48
CA ILE A 299 31.89 -3.82 -9.34
C ILE A 299 30.60 -3.88 -8.53
N ALA A 300 30.42 -2.90 -7.64
CA ALA A 300 29.13 -2.64 -7.02
C ALA A 300 28.39 -1.55 -7.79
N VAL A 301 27.13 -1.82 -8.15
CA VAL A 301 26.25 -0.89 -8.85
C VAL A 301 25.08 -0.56 -7.94
N TRP A 302 25.02 0.70 -7.51
CA TRP A 302 23.99 1.19 -6.58
C TRP A 302 22.69 1.49 -7.31
N GLU A 303 21.54 1.20 -6.68
CA GLU A 303 20.23 1.51 -7.26
C GLU A 303 20.02 3.02 -7.37
N SER A 304 19.71 3.47 -8.58
CA SER A 304 19.30 4.83 -8.91
C SER A 304 17.81 4.90 -9.17
N PHE A 305 17.21 6.06 -8.88
CA PHE A 305 15.79 6.28 -9.12
C PHE A 305 15.45 6.46 -10.61
N ASP A 306 16.32 7.15 -11.36
CA ASP A 306 16.08 7.60 -12.73
C ASP A 306 16.94 6.89 -13.78
N PHE A 307 17.61 5.79 -13.40
CA PHE A 307 18.39 4.93 -14.29
C PHE A 307 19.65 5.58 -14.90
N ASN A 308 19.87 6.89 -14.74
CA ASN A 308 20.95 7.64 -15.39
C ASN A 308 21.80 8.47 -14.40
N SER A 309 21.35 8.67 -13.15
CA SER A 309 22.04 9.56 -12.20
C SER A 309 23.31 8.97 -11.58
N THR A 310 23.44 7.65 -11.47
CA THR A 310 24.63 7.01 -10.91
C THR A 310 25.11 5.85 -11.78
N GLU A 311 26.26 6.03 -12.40
CA GLU A 311 26.95 4.98 -13.16
C GLU A 311 28.18 4.50 -12.39
N SER A 312 28.38 3.19 -12.39
CA SER A 312 29.59 2.54 -11.87
C SER A 312 30.39 2.02 -13.06
N SER A 313 31.67 2.34 -13.13
CA SER A 313 32.50 1.99 -14.29
C SER A 313 33.59 0.97 -13.96
N VAL A 314 33.88 0.09 -14.91
CA VAL A 314 35.08 -0.75 -14.92
C VAL A 314 35.79 -0.61 -16.27
N THR A 315 37.12 -0.68 -16.25
CA THR A 315 37.94 -0.53 -17.45
C THR A 315 38.84 -1.75 -17.62
N PHE A 316 38.87 -2.27 -18.85
CA PHE A 316 39.73 -3.34 -19.34
C PHE A 316 40.50 -2.80 -20.55
N GLY A 317 41.80 -2.56 -20.40
CA GLY A 317 42.60 -1.90 -21.45
C GLY A 317 41.97 -0.56 -21.87
N ASP A 318 41.61 -0.43 -23.15
CA ASP A 318 40.96 0.74 -23.73
C ASP A 318 39.42 0.72 -23.63
N THR A 319 38.82 -0.40 -23.22
CA THR A 319 37.37 -0.58 -23.14
C THR A 319 36.85 -0.20 -21.75
N LYS A 320 35.91 0.76 -21.71
CA LYS A 320 35.22 1.19 -20.49
C LYS A 320 33.76 0.75 -20.53
N LEU A 321 33.37 -0.06 -19.54
CA LEU A 321 31.99 -0.49 -19.31
C LEU A 321 31.38 0.31 -18.17
N ASN A 322 30.26 0.97 -18.42
CA ASN A 322 29.48 1.74 -17.45
C ASN A 322 28.18 1.02 -17.14
N PHE A 323 27.92 0.80 -15.86
CA PHE A 323 26.75 0.11 -15.36
C PHE A 323 25.83 1.08 -14.64
N ALA A 324 24.55 1.05 -14.96
CA ALA A 324 23.50 1.71 -14.20
C ALA A 324 22.45 0.68 -13.78
N TYR A 325 22.03 0.73 -12.52
CA TYR A 325 20.99 -0.12 -11.97
C TYR A 325 19.88 0.76 -11.40
N GLY A 326 18.62 0.44 -11.65
CA GLY A 326 17.52 1.28 -11.20
C GLY A 326 16.16 0.87 -11.72
N LYS A 327 15.22 1.80 -11.65
CA LYS A 327 13.91 1.69 -12.30
C LYS A 327 13.91 2.47 -13.60
N LYS A 328 13.30 1.92 -14.65
CA LYS A 328 13.14 2.63 -15.92
C LYS A 328 12.23 3.83 -15.73
N VAL A 329 12.58 4.97 -16.33
CA VAL A 329 11.71 6.16 -16.36
C VAL A 329 11.18 6.38 -17.76
N ILE A 330 9.89 6.69 -17.86
CA ILE A 330 9.21 7.07 -19.09
C ILE A 330 8.82 8.53 -18.98
N GLU A 331 9.25 9.35 -19.94
CA GLU A 331 8.83 10.74 -20.05
C GLU A 331 7.54 10.86 -20.84
N LEU A 332 6.63 11.69 -20.34
CA LEU A 332 5.33 11.95 -20.93
C LEU A 332 5.36 13.23 -21.78
N PRO A 333 4.52 13.29 -22.82
CA PRO A 333 4.36 14.48 -23.66
C PRO A 333 3.51 15.59 -23.00
N PHE A 334 3.19 15.44 -21.71
CA PHE A 334 2.44 16.42 -20.91
C PHE A 334 2.96 16.40 -19.46
N LYS A 335 2.73 17.49 -18.73
CA LYS A 335 3.13 17.67 -17.33
C LYS A 335 1.89 17.70 -16.45
N ILE A 336 1.96 17.07 -15.29
CA ILE A 336 0.96 17.17 -14.23
C ILE A 336 1.58 17.98 -13.10
N HIS A 337 0.92 19.08 -12.73
CA HIS A 337 1.29 19.92 -11.59
C HIS A 337 0.37 19.63 -10.41
N LEU A 338 0.93 19.43 -9.22
CA LEU A 338 0.14 19.25 -8.01
C LEU A 338 -0.07 20.62 -7.34
N ASN A 339 -1.30 21.13 -7.38
CA ASN A 339 -1.64 22.35 -6.63
C ASN A 339 -1.72 22.05 -5.14
N ASP A 340 -2.44 20.98 -4.78
CA ASP A 340 -2.81 20.69 -3.39
C ASP A 340 -3.12 19.19 -3.22
N PHE A 341 -2.57 18.58 -2.16
CA PHE A 341 -2.89 17.23 -1.74
C PHE A 341 -3.80 17.29 -0.51
N GLU A 342 -4.99 16.66 -0.61
CA GLU A 342 -5.97 16.69 0.47
C GLU A 342 -6.10 15.30 1.09
N ILE A 343 -6.08 15.24 2.43
CA ILE A 343 -6.29 14.03 3.20
C ILE A 343 -7.46 14.23 4.16
N GLU A 344 -8.52 13.46 3.99
CA GLU A 344 -9.60 13.39 4.96
C GLU A 344 -9.27 12.31 5.98
N ARG A 345 -9.54 12.59 7.25
CA ARG A 345 -9.30 11.65 8.34
C ARG A 345 -10.59 11.26 9.01
N TYR A 346 -10.58 10.07 9.62
CA TYR A 346 -11.61 9.74 10.60
C TYR A 346 -11.55 10.77 11.74
N PRO A 347 -12.67 11.42 12.10
CA PRO A 347 -12.62 12.49 13.08
C PRO A 347 -12.13 11.97 14.45
N GLY A 348 -11.22 12.70 15.08
CA GLY A 348 -10.53 12.30 16.32
C GLY A 348 -9.43 11.24 16.14
N SER A 349 -9.04 10.94 14.90
CA SER A 349 -7.98 10.00 14.55
C SER A 349 -7.01 10.60 13.54
N MET A 350 -5.76 10.11 13.54
CA MET A 350 -4.80 10.39 12.48
C MET A 350 -4.94 9.42 11.29
N SER A 351 -5.87 8.46 11.32
CA SER A 351 -6.09 7.54 10.21
C SER A 351 -6.79 8.22 9.02
N PRO A 352 -6.26 8.12 7.80
CA PRO A 352 -6.93 8.63 6.60
C PRO A 352 -8.20 7.85 6.29
N SER A 353 -9.29 8.56 6.04
CA SER A 353 -10.53 8.02 5.48
C SER A 353 -10.55 8.13 3.95
N SER A 354 -9.96 9.19 3.40
CA SER A 354 -9.82 9.39 1.96
C SER A 354 -8.61 10.30 1.69
N PHE A 355 -8.10 10.27 0.47
CA PHE A 355 -7.09 11.21 0.02
C PHE A 355 -7.29 11.51 -1.46
N SER A 356 -6.96 12.73 -1.85
CA SER A 356 -7.17 13.25 -3.19
C SER A 356 -6.08 14.24 -3.60
N SER A 357 -6.02 14.56 -4.88
CA SER A 357 -5.03 15.48 -5.44
C SER A 357 -5.70 16.43 -6.42
N ARG A 358 -5.56 17.73 -6.17
CA ARG A 358 -5.94 18.78 -7.12
C ARG A 358 -4.76 19.05 -8.02
N VAL A 359 -4.91 18.74 -9.30
CA VAL A 359 -3.83 18.85 -10.27
C VAL A 359 -4.21 19.78 -11.42
N VAL A 360 -3.20 20.31 -12.10
CA VAL A 360 -3.35 21.00 -13.39
C VAL A 360 -2.51 20.26 -14.41
N VAL A 361 -3.14 19.92 -15.52
CA VAL A 361 -2.47 19.24 -16.62
C VAL A 361 -2.06 20.26 -17.68
N TYR A 362 -0.78 20.24 -18.02
CA TYR A 362 -0.17 21.09 -19.03
C TYR A 362 0.25 20.25 -20.23
N GLN A 363 -0.30 20.54 -21.40
CA GLN A 363 0.09 19.94 -22.67
C GLN A 363 0.44 21.05 -23.66
N GLU A 364 1.48 20.82 -24.46
CA GLU A 364 1.91 21.79 -25.48
C GLU A 364 0.78 22.05 -26.48
N GLY A 365 0.47 23.33 -26.71
CA GLY A 365 -0.60 23.77 -27.62
C GLY A 365 -2.02 23.62 -27.09
N GLN A 366 -2.22 23.30 -25.81
CA GLN A 366 -3.54 23.24 -25.17
C GLN A 366 -3.59 24.11 -23.91
N GLU A 367 -4.79 24.59 -23.59
CA GLU A 367 -5.02 25.34 -22.35
C GLU A 367 -4.85 24.45 -21.11
N PRO A 368 -4.27 24.96 -20.01
CA PRO A 368 -4.13 24.21 -18.76
C PRO A 368 -5.48 23.70 -18.25
N HIS A 369 -5.57 22.41 -17.98
CA HIS A 369 -6.82 21.78 -17.54
C HIS A 369 -6.73 21.38 -16.06
N PRO A 370 -7.48 22.02 -15.15
CA PRO A 370 -7.56 21.58 -13.76
C PRO A 370 -8.35 20.28 -13.65
N TYR A 371 -7.89 19.37 -12.81
CA TYR A 371 -8.51 18.07 -12.57
C TYR A 371 -8.37 17.66 -11.10
N HIS A 372 -9.35 16.92 -10.58
CA HIS A 372 -9.34 16.43 -9.20
C HIS A 372 -9.28 14.91 -9.17
N ILE A 373 -8.13 14.34 -8.85
CA ILE A 373 -7.91 12.89 -8.80
C ILE A 373 -8.24 12.40 -7.39
N TYR A 374 -9.13 11.41 -7.28
CA TYR A 374 -9.49 10.78 -6.00
C TYR A 374 -9.95 9.33 -6.20
N MET A 375 -10.31 8.65 -5.12
CA MET A 375 -10.84 7.28 -5.18
C MET A 375 -12.03 7.17 -6.15
N ASN A 376 -11.88 6.37 -7.21
CA ASN A 376 -12.84 6.18 -8.31
C ASN A 376 -13.01 7.34 -9.29
N ASN A 377 -12.23 8.43 -9.18
CA ASN A 377 -12.16 9.48 -10.21
C ASN A 377 -10.73 9.61 -10.73
N ILE A 378 -10.51 9.07 -11.93
CA ILE A 378 -9.18 8.83 -12.48
C ILE A 378 -8.91 9.76 -13.66
N LEU A 379 -7.73 10.36 -13.70
CA LEU A 379 -7.30 11.15 -14.84
C LEU A 379 -6.93 10.20 -15.98
N GLN A 380 -7.55 10.37 -17.15
CA GLN A 380 -7.26 9.58 -18.35
C GLN A 380 -6.77 10.51 -19.46
N MET A 381 -5.55 10.31 -19.95
CA MET A 381 -4.96 11.17 -20.95
C MET A 381 -3.87 10.45 -21.74
N GLY A 382 -3.84 10.61 -23.07
CA GLY A 382 -2.77 10.07 -23.91
C GLY A 382 -2.58 8.56 -23.83
N GLY A 383 -3.63 7.79 -23.49
CA GLY A 383 -3.55 6.34 -23.26
C GLY A 383 -3.15 5.93 -21.84
N TYR A 384 -2.82 6.89 -20.98
CA TYR A 384 -2.45 6.69 -19.57
C TYR A 384 -3.65 6.89 -18.65
N ARG A 385 -3.70 6.10 -17.58
CA ARG A 385 -4.69 6.22 -16.52
C ARG A 385 -3.98 6.44 -15.19
N PHE A 386 -4.23 7.56 -14.54
CA PHE A 386 -3.63 7.95 -13.27
C PHE A 386 -4.62 7.72 -12.13
N TYR A 387 -4.21 6.91 -11.17
CA TYR A 387 -5.00 6.55 -10.00
C TYR A 387 -4.34 7.12 -8.75
N GLN A 388 -5.12 7.74 -7.88
CA GLN A 388 -4.63 8.09 -6.55
C GLN A 388 -4.25 6.80 -5.79
N SER A 389 -2.96 6.67 -5.42
CA SER A 389 -2.40 5.40 -4.94
C SER A 389 -1.92 5.49 -3.49
N SER A 390 -1.06 6.47 -3.19
CA SER A 390 -0.55 6.75 -1.83
C SER A 390 -0.07 8.21 -1.74
N TYR A 391 0.63 8.56 -0.67
CA TYR A 391 1.09 9.92 -0.38
C TYR A 391 2.36 9.92 0.49
N ASP A 392 3.04 11.06 0.55
CA ASP A 392 4.24 11.24 1.37
C ASP A 392 3.91 11.35 2.86
N ARG A 393 4.82 10.90 3.73
CA ARG A 393 4.59 10.93 5.19
C ARG A 393 4.44 12.32 5.78
N ASP A 394 4.99 13.33 5.13
CA ASP A 394 4.83 14.73 5.53
C ASP A 394 3.58 15.38 4.92
N GLU A 395 2.74 14.58 4.24
CA GLU A 395 1.45 14.96 3.66
C GLU A 395 1.53 16.02 2.56
N LYS A 396 2.72 16.22 1.98
CA LYS A 396 2.99 17.27 0.97
C LYS A 396 3.31 16.72 -0.41
N GLY A 397 2.88 15.49 -0.68
CA GLY A 397 3.14 14.85 -1.96
C GLY A 397 2.17 13.71 -2.25
N THR A 398 1.83 13.60 -3.52
CA THR A 398 0.96 12.57 -4.06
C THR A 398 1.76 11.50 -4.80
N VAL A 399 1.35 10.25 -4.65
CA VAL A 399 1.83 9.14 -5.47
C VAL A 399 0.67 8.63 -6.29
N LEU A 400 0.78 8.78 -7.60
CA LEU A 400 -0.18 8.30 -8.59
C LEU A 400 0.29 6.96 -9.16
N SER A 401 -0.56 5.95 -9.18
CA SER A 401 -0.33 4.73 -9.98
C SER A 401 -0.70 5.03 -11.42
N VAL A 402 0.13 4.62 -12.37
CA VAL A 402 -0.07 4.90 -13.79
C VAL A 402 -0.12 3.59 -14.58
N ASN A 403 -1.21 3.40 -15.32
CA ASN A 403 -1.39 2.23 -16.18
C ASN A 403 -1.52 2.69 -17.63
N HIS A 404 -0.80 2.03 -18.54
CA HIS A 404 -0.88 2.25 -19.97
C HIS A 404 -1.21 0.94 -20.69
N ASP A 405 -2.50 0.60 -20.76
CA ASP A 405 -3.01 -0.66 -21.31
C ASP A 405 -4.37 -0.46 -21.99
N GLY A 406 -4.61 0.75 -22.54
CA GLY A 406 -5.91 1.15 -23.10
C GLY A 406 -6.48 0.18 -24.14
N LEU A 407 -5.63 -0.39 -25.01
CA LEU A 407 -6.06 -1.37 -26.02
C LEU A 407 -6.56 -2.67 -25.38
N GLY A 408 -5.78 -3.26 -24.48
CA GLY A 408 -6.13 -4.52 -23.81
C GLY A 408 -7.36 -4.35 -22.91
N THR A 409 -7.44 -3.24 -22.16
CA THR A 409 -8.63 -2.86 -21.39
C THR A 409 -9.86 -2.74 -22.30
N THR A 410 -9.78 -2.00 -23.41
CA THR A 410 -10.93 -1.80 -24.32
C THR A 410 -11.46 -3.13 -24.85
N ILE A 411 -10.56 -4.01 -25.27
CA ILE A 411 -10.91 -5.33 -25.79
C ILE A 411 -11.57 -6.19 -24.71
N THR A 412 -10.99 -6.23 -23.50
CA THR A 412 -11.58 -6.97 -22.38
C THR A 412 -12.97 -6.45 -22.02
N TYR A 413 -13.18 -5.13 -22.06
CA TYR A 413 -14.49 -4.51 -21.79
C TYR A 413 -15.54 -4.87 -22.84
N ILE A 414 -15.16 -4.98 -24.13
CA ILE A 414 -16.04 -5.54 -25.16
C ILE A 414 -16.43 -6.97 -24.81
N GLY A 415 -15.48 -7.77 -24.35
CA GLY A 415 -15.72 -9.13 -23.88
C GLY A 415 -16.71 -9.18 -22.70
N TYR A 416 -16.54 -8.33 -21.69
CA TYR A 416 -17.48 -8.23 -20.55
C TYR A 416 -18.88 -7.79 -20.99
N PHE A 417 -18.98 -6.82 -21.91
CA PHE A 417 -20.25 -6.41 -22.48
C PHE A 417 -20.96 -7.59 -23.18
N LEU A 418 -20.24 -8.37 -23.99
CA LEU A 418 -20.79 -9.56 -24.65
C LEU A 418 -21.19 -10.66 -23.66
N LEU A 419 -20.47 -10.80 -22.53
CA LEU A 419 -20.80 -11.74 -21.47
C LEU A 419 -22.15 -11.36 -20.83
N VAL A 420 -22.33 -10.10 -20.46
CA VAL A 420 -23.59 -9.58 -19.90
C VAL A 420 -24.72 -9.72 -20.92
N LEU A 421 -24.48 -9.36 -22.18
CA LEU A 421 -25.46 -9.53 -23.26
C LEU A 421 -25.85 -11.00 -23.45
N GLY A 422 -24.87 -11.91 -23.43
CA GLY A 422 -25.09 -13.35 -23.49
C GLY A 422 -25.94 -13.86 -22.32
N LEU A 423 -25.68 -13.36 -21.10
CA LEU A 423 -26.47 -13.67 -19.90
C LEU A 423 -27.91 -13.18 -20.04
N LEU A 424 -28.13 -11.92 -20.39
CA LEU A 424 -29.48 -11.35 -20.58
C LEU A 424 -30.25 -12.09 -21.68
N TRP A 425 -29.61 -12.37 -22.81
CA TRP A 425 -30.23 -13.15 -23.90
C TRP A 425 -30.56 -14.58 -23.45
N SER A 426 -29.71 -15.21 -22.63
CA SER A 426 -29.96 -16.56 -22.12
C SER A 426 -31.24 -16.65 -21.28
N ILE A 427 -31.67 -15.56 -20.65
CA ILE A 427 -32.91 -15.48 -19.88
C ILE A 427 -34.13 -15.37 -20.81
N VAL A 428 -34.02 -14.60 -21.90
CA VAL A 428 -35.15 -14.27 -22.79
C VAL A 428 -35.37 -15.31 -23.91
N SER A 429 -34.33 -16.02 -24.34
CA SER A 429 -34.42 -16.92 -25.51
C SER A 429 -35.30 -18.15 -25.29
N LYS A 430 -36.23 -18.39 -26.23
CA LYS A 430 -37.24 -19.48 -26.22
C LYS A 430 -36.69 -20.92 -26.40
N GLY A 431 -35.37 -21.12 -26.27
CA GLY A 431 -34.71 -22.43 -26.33
C GLY A 431 -33.49 -22.54 -25.42
N SER A 432 -33.31 -21.59 -24.49
CA SER A 432 -32.20 -21.62 -23.53
C SER A 432 -32.30 -22.83 -22.60
N TYR A 433 -31.15 -23.42 -22.28
CA TYR A 433 -31.01 -24.55 -21.37
C TYR A 433 -31.86 -24.34 -20.10
N MET A 434 -31.85 -23.11 -19.54
CA MET A 434 -32.60 -22.69 -18.33
C MET A 434 -34.11 -23.00 -18.36
N LYS A 435 -34.76 -22.90 -19.54
CA LYS A 435 -36.21 -23.19 -19.68
C LYS A 435 -36.48 -24.70 -19.82
N ASN A 436 -35.52 -25.46 -20.35
CA ASN A 436 -35.60 -26.93 -20.44
C ASN A 436 -35.14 -27.62 -19.15
N THR A 437 -34.23 -27.04 -18.36
CA THR A 437 -33.91 -27.53 -17.00
C THR A 437 -35.00 -27.20 -16.00
N ARG A 438 -35.85 -26.19 -16.21
CA ARG A 438 -37.10 -26.00 -15.46
C ARG A 438 -38.05 -27.21 -15.53
N LYS A 439 -37.96 -28.05 -16.58
CA LYS A 439 -38.73 -29.31 -16.69
C LYS A 439 -38.04 -30.52 -16.05
N LYS A 440 -36.79 -30.42 -15.60
CA LYS A 440 -36.00 -31.56 -15.07
C LYS A 440 -35.32 -31.30 -13.70
N LEU A 441 -35.24 -30.06 -13.22
CA LEU A 441 -34.82 -29.77 -11.85
C LEU A 441 -36.07 -29.72 -10.98
N ASN A 442 -36.19 -30.67 -10.05
CA ASN A 442 -36.99 -30.43 -8.84
C ASN A 442 -36.52 -29.11 -8.22
N ASN A 443 -37.45 -28.25 -7.80
CA ASN A 443 -37.18 -26.90 -7.30
C ASN A 443 -36.07 -26.83 -6.23
N THR A 444 -35.79 -27.93 -5.54
CA THR A 444 -34.72 -28.07 -4.56
C THR A 444 -33.30 -27.97 -5.13
N VAL A 445 -33.01 -28.53 -6.31
CA VAL A 445 -31.62 -28.55 -6.86
C VAL A 445 -31.23 -27.20 -7.47
N SER A 446 -32.18 -26.48 -8.07
CA SER A 446 -31.96 -25.10 -8.54
C SER A 446 -31.72 -24.15 -7.38
N ALA A 447 -32.47 -24.32 -6.29
CA ALA A 447 -32.26 -23.56 -5.07
C ALA A 447 -30.88 -23.89 -4.47
N ILE A 448 -30.48 -25.16 -4.39
CA ILE A 448 -29.16 -25.56 -3.87
C ILE A 448 -28.01 -25.04 -4.74
N LEU A 449 -28.12 -25.05 -6.07
CA LEU A 449 -27.07 -24.51 -6.95
C LEU A 449 -27.00 -22.98 -6.92
N LEU A 450 -28.14 -22.29 -6.79
CA LEU A 450 -28.17 -20.85 -6.57
C LEU A 450 -27.65 -20.48 -5.17
N PHE A 451 -27.98 -21.27 -4.15
CA PHE A 451 -27.43 -21.16 -2.79
C PHE A 451 -25.96 -21.57 -2.71
N ALA A 452 -25.46 -22.44 -3.60
CA ALA A 452 -24.04 -22.78 -3.69
C ALA A 452 -23.26 -21.68 -4.42
N PHE A 453 -23.85 -21.04 -5.44
CA PHE A 453 -23.24 -19.88 -6.12
C PHE A 453 -23.24 -18.62 -5.26
N ILE A 454 -24.28 -18.41 -4.43
CA ILE A 454 -24.33 -17.36 -3.40
C ILE A 454 -23.49 -17.77 -2.17
N GLY A 455 -23.40 -19.07 -1.89
CA GLY A 455 -22.64 -19.66 -0.79
C GLY A 455 -21.13 -19.55 -0.99
N LEU A 456 -20.62 -19.57 -2.23
CA LEU A 456 -19.20 -19.31 -2.50
C LEU A 456 -18.79 -17.84 -2.31
N ALA A 457 -19.74 -16.89 -2.35
CA ALA A 457 -19.49 -15.49 -1.97
C ALA A 457 -19.58 -15.27 -0.45
N SER A 458 -20.04 -16.28 0.29
CA SER A 458 -20.14 -16.26 1.75
C SER A 458 -19.03 -17.15 2.30
N THR A 459 -17.88 -16.54 2.62
CA THR A 459 -16.84 -17.21 3.42
C THR A 459 -17.51 -17.97 4.56
N VAL A 460 -17.30 -19.29 4.59
CA VAL A 460 -17.78 -20.23 5.60
C VAL A 460 -17.68 -19.57 6.98
N SER A 461 -18.83 -19.17 7.51
CA SER A 461 -18.97 -18.88 8.93
C SER A 461 -18.92 -20.24 9.60
N GLY A 462 -17.72 -20.68 9.99
CA GLY A 462 -17.58 -21.81 10.90
C GLY A 462 -18.42 -21.52 12.13
N GLN A 463 -19.44 -22.34 12.37
CA GLN A 463 -20.09 -22.42 13.67
C GLN A 463 -19.08 -23.02 14.65
N ASN A 464 -18.12 -22.21 15.08
CA ASN A 464 -17.40 -22.50 16.30
C ASN A 464 -18.28 -22.01 17.44
N THR A 465 -19.02 -22.94 18.04
CA THR A 465 -19.49 -22.80 19.41
C THR A 465 -18.28 -22.80 20.34
N HIS A 466 -17.62 -21.65 20.48
CA HIS A 466 -16.71 -21.42 21.59
C HIS A 466 -17.53 -20.95 22.79
N ALA A 467 -17.80 -21.91 23.67
CA ALA A 467 -18.06 -21.62 25.07
C ALA A 467 -16.82 -20.99 25.72
N LEU A 468 -17.08 -20.17 26.75
CA LEU A 468 -16.15 -19.62 27.74
C LEU A 468 -15.37 -18.36 27.35
N HIS A 469 -16.07 -17.23 27.38
CA HIS A 469 -15.78 -16.19 28.36
C HIS A 469 -17.11 -15.61 28.84
N SER A 470 -17.35 -15.61 30.15
CA SER A 470 -18.52 -14.99 30.78
C SER A 470 -18.44 -13.46 30.66
N HIS A 471 -18.63 -12.94 29.46
CA HIS A 471 -18.99 -11.55 29.28
C HIS A 471 -20.45 -11.45 29.72
N GLN A 472 -20.72 -10.69 30.78
CA GLN A 472 -22.09 -10.45 31.21
C GLN A 472 -22.86 -9.92 30.00
N LYS A 473 -23.78 -10.74 29.47
CA LYS A 473 -24.72 -10.26 28.45
C LYS A 473 -25.36 -8.99 28.99
N PRO A 474 -25.44 -7.89 28.21
CA PRO A 474 -26.07 -6.67 28.67
C PRO A 474 -27.49 -7.03 29.13
N THR A 475 -27.72 -6.91 30.44
CA THR A 475 -28.92 -7.45 31.10
C THR A 475 -30.16 -6.63 30.82
N LYS A 476 -29.99 -5.42 30.28
CA LYS A 476 -31.05 -4.56 29.77
C LYS A 476 -30.58 -3.90 28.48
N ILE A 477 -31.37 -4.03 27.43
CA ILE A 477 -31.10 -3.47 26.09
C ILE A 477 -32.24 -2.52 25.75
N ILE A 478 -31.99 -1.50 24.93
CA ILE A 478 -33.01 -0.59 24.40
C ILE A 478 -34.13 -1.37 23.69
N ASP A 479 -35.38 -1.00 23.98
CA ASP A 479 -36.56 -1.59 23.37
C ASP A 479 -36.55 -1.51 21.83
N ALA A 480 -36.94 -2.60 21.19
CA ALA A 480 -36.89 -2.72 19.73
C ALA A 480 -37.88 -1.77 19.03
N LYS A 481 -39.04 -1.45 19.64
CA LYS A 481 -40.01 -0.52 19.03
C LYS A 481 -39.45 0.90 19.02
N HIS A 482 -38.87 1.34 20.14
CA HIS A 482 -38.21 2.64 20.20
C HIS A 482 -37.02 2.72 19.23
N ALA A 483 -36.16 1.69 19.21
CA ALA A 483 -35.01 1.67 18.30
C ALA A 483 -35.43 1.72 16.82
N ASN A 484 -36.50 1.02 16.43
CA ASN A 484 -37.05 1.09 15.08
C ASN A 484 -37.65 2.46 14.76
N MET A 485 -38.21 3.16 15.74
CA MET A 485 -38.70 4.53 15.57
C MET A 485 -37.55 5.50 15.29
N PHE A 486 -36.47 5.44 16.09
CA PHE A 486 -35.24 6.18 15.81
C PHE A 486 -34.63 5.78 14.45
N GLY A 487 -34.71 4.49 14.08
CA GLY A 487 -34.25 3.95 12.80
C GLY A 487 -34.92 4.58 11.56
N LYS A 488 -36.08 5.22 11.72
CA LYS A 488 -36.78 5.95 10.64
C LYS A 488 -36.24 7.36 10.41
N LEU A 489 -35.45 7.92 11.33
CA LEU A 489 -34.81 9.21 11.13
C LEU A 489 -33.97 9.19 9.86
N LEU A 490 -34.02 10.27 9.10
CA LEU A 490 -33.20 10.40 7.91
C LEU A 490 -31.81 10.87 8.31
N VAL A 491 -30.81 10.39 7.58
CA VAL A 491 -29.41 10.75 7.75
C VAL A 491 -28.76 10.83 6.39
N GLN A 492 -27.87 11.80 6.20
CA GLN A 492 -27.09 11.92 4.98
C GLN A 492 -25.73 11.25 5.14
N ASP A 493 -25.40 10.31 4.26
CA ASP A 493 -24.05 9.74 4.25
C ASP A 493 -23.00 10.70 3.67
N ASN A 494 -21.73 10.34 3.78
CA ASN A 494 -20.62 11.16 3.29
C ASN A 494 -20.62 11.36 1.77
N GLN A 495 -21.42 10.61 1.01
CA GLN A 495 -21.57 10.77 -0.44
C GLN A 495 -22.78 11.65 -0.81
N GLY A 496 -23.47 12.22 0.20
CA GLY A 496 -24.63 13.08 0.00
C GLY A 496 -25.97 12.34 -0.11
N ARG A 497 -25.99 10.99 -0.01
CA ARG A 497 -27.24 10.22 -0.09
C ARG A 497 -27.99 10.28 1.23
N THR A 498 -29.25 10.68 1.18
CA THR A 498 -30.18 10.66 2.33
C THR A 498 -30.85 9.30 2.44
N LYS A 499 -30.73 8.64 3.59
CA LYS A 499 -31.28 7.32 3.86
C LYS A 499 -31.77 7.20 5.31
N PRO A 500 -32.61 6.21 5.65
CA PRO A 500 -32.97 5.95 7.03
C PRO A 500 -31.77 5.53 7.89
N MET A 501 -31.80 5.89 9.16
CA MET A 501 -30.78 5.53 10.15
C MET A 501 -30.64 4.01 10.30
N ASN A 502 -31.72 3.25 10.11
CA ASN A 502 -31.66 1.78 10.05
C ASN A 502 -30.72 1.28 8.96
N THR A 503 -30.81 1.83 7.75
CA THR A 503 -29.96 1.45 6.62
C THR A 503 -28.49 1.76 6.95
N LEU A 504 -28.23 2.94 7.51
CA LEU A 504 -26.89 3.32 7.95
C LEU A 504 -26.36 2.38 9.03
N ALA A 505 -27.11 2.16 10.11
CA ALA A 505 -26.71 1.26 11.21
C ALA A 505 -26.43 -0.16 10.71
N SER A 506 -27.24 -0.65 9.77
CA SER A 506 -27.03 -1.96 9.10
C SER A 506 -25.73 -1.99 8.29
N ASP A 507 -25.43 -0.93 7.52
CA ASP A 507 -24.17 -0.80 6.78
C ASP A 507 -22.96 -0.81 7.73
N LEU A 508 -23.03 -0.02 8.82
CA LEU A 508 -21.94 0.08 9.79
C LEU A 508 -21.69 -1.24 10.52
N LEU A 509 -22.74 -1.94 10.98
CA LEU A 509 -22.58 -3.24 11.65
C LEU A 509 -21.98 -4.29 10.70
N ARG A 510 -22.41 -4.31 9.42
CA ARG A 510 -21.81 -5.21 8.42
C ARG A 510 -20.34 -4.89 8.17
N LYS A 511 -19.94 -3.62 8.15
CA LYS A 511 -18.54 -3.22 8.01
C LYS A 511 -17.70 -3.67 9.21
N ILE A 512 -18.19 -3.43 10.43
CA ILE A 512 -17.46 -3.75 11.67
C ILE A 512 -17.39 -5.26 11.93
N ALA A 513 -18.55 -5.92 11.96
CA ALA A 513 -18.67 -7.30 12.47
C ALA A 513 -18.86 -8.35 11.36
N ARG A 514 -19.19 -7.93 10.13
CA ARG A 514 -19.67 -8.80 9.03
C ARG A 514 -20.89 -9.65 9.42
N LYS A 515 -21.76 -9.09 10.26
CA LYS A 515 -23.00 -9.72 10.71
C LYS A 515 -24.20 -8.81 10.43
N SER A 516 -25.39 -9.41 10.29
CA SER A 516 -26.66 -8.68 10.18
C SER A 516 -27.29 -8.39 11.56
N THR A 517 -26.87 -9.10 12.60
CA THR A 517 -27.25 -8.89 14.00
C THR A 517 -26.05 -9.20 14.91
N ILE A 518 -26.08 -8.72 16.14
CA ILE A 518 -25.06 -9.02 17.15
C ILE A 518 -25.71 -9.31 18.48
N GLU A 519 -25.30 -10.36 19.18
CA GLU A 519 -25.89 -10.78 20.47
C GLU A 519 -27.44 -10.83 20.47
N GLY A 520 -28.05 -11.16 19.32
CA GLY A 520 -29.51 -11.26 19.16
C GLY A 520 -30.25 -9.92 18.99
N ILE A 521 -29.54 -8.80 18.86
CA ILE A 521 -30.14 -7.46 18.69
C ILE A 521 -29.98 -6.91 17.27
N SER A 522 -30.88 -6.00 16.90
CA SER A 522 -30.86 -5.36 15.58
C SER A 522 -29.69 -4.38 15.44
N PRO A 523 -29.25 -4.05 14.20
CA PRO A 523 -28.18 -3.08 13.98
C PRO A 523 -28.45 -1.71 14.63
N ILE A 524 -29.71 -1.26 14.63
CA ILE A 524 -30.08 0.04 15.21
C ILE A 524 -30.08 0.02 16.74
N GLN A 525 -30.48 -1.10 17.36
CA GLN A 525 -30.33 -1.28 18.80
C GLN A 525 -28.84 -1.24 19.17
N PHE A 526 -27.99 -1.93 18.40
CA PHE A 526 -26.55 -1.92 18.63
C PHE A 526 -25.94 -0.53 18.47
N TYR A 527 -26.32 0.21 17.43
CA TYR A 527 -25.89 1.58 17.20
C TYR A 527 -26.22 2.49 18.40
N LEU A 528 -27.48 2.47 18.87
CA LEU A 528 -27.90 3.26 20.03
C LEU A 528 -27.22 2.81 21.32
N GLU A 529 -27.00 1.51 21.50
CA GLU A 529 -26.34 0.97 22.69
C GLU A 529 -24.86 1.38 22.77
N LEU A 530 -24.13 1.36 21.65
CA LEU A 530 -22.76 1.87 21.58
C LEU A 530 -22.69 3.37 21.93
N HIS A 531 -23.74 4.12 21.64
CA HIS A 531 -23.79 5.54 21.94
C HIS A 531 -24.14 5.83 23.40
N VAL A 532 -25.16 5.16 23.94
CA VAL A 532 -25.69 5.44 25.29
C VAL A 532 -24.88 4.74 26.41
N ASN A 533 -24.40 3.52 26.15
CA ASN A 533 -23.65 2.72 27.13
C ASN A 533 -22.46 2.01 26.47
N PRO A 534 -21.47 2.75 25.93
CA PRO A 534 -20.33 2.14 25.25
C PRO A 534 -19.56 1.17 26.17
N GLU A 535 -19.48 1.45 27.47
CA GLU A 535 -18.80 0.60 28.47
C GLU A 535 -19.27 -0.85 28.47
N ASN A 536 -20.57 -1.09 28.24
CA ASN A 536 -21.16 -2.44 28.19
C ASN A 536 -20.72 -3.23 26.94
N TRP A 537 -20.25 -2.53 25.91
CA TRP A 537 -19.88 -3.09 24.62
C TRP A 537 -18.38 -3.03 24.34
N MET A 538 -17.63 -2.18 25.04
CA MET A 538 -16.18 -2.05 24.85
C MET A 538 -15.44 -3.38 25.04
N ASN A 539 -15.93 -4.24 25.93
CA ASN A 539 -15.37 -5.57 26.21
C ASN A 539 -16.10 -6.71 25.48
N VAL A 540 -17.09 -6.41 24.63
CA VAL A 540 -17.77 -7.43 23.83
C VAL A 540 -17.03 -7.57 22.50
N PRO A 541 -16.68 -8.79 22.06
CA PRO A 541 -15.93 -8.97 20.81
C PRO A 541 -16.86 -8.78 19.60
N PHE A 542 -16.75 -7.62 18.95
CA PHE A 542 -17.57 -7.27 17.79
C PHE A 542 -16.78 -6.80 16.56
N ILE A 543 -15.49 -6.49 16.72
CA ILE A 543 -14.64 -6.02 15.62
C ILE A 543 -14.02 -7.23 14.93
N LYS A 544 -14.40 -7.50 13.68
CA LYS A 544 -13.85 -8.62 12.92
C LYS A 544 -12.33 -8.45 12.74
N VAL A 545 -11.57 -9.51 12.92
CA VAL A 545 -10.14 -9.62 12.55
C VAL A 545 -9.98 -10.91 11.74
N GLY A 546 -9.76 -10.78 10.43
CA GLY A 546 -9.80 -11.89 9.48
C GLY A 546 -8.47 -12.57 9.18
N ASN A 547 -7.36 -12.15 9.79
CA ASN A 547 -6.02 -12.67 9.52
C ASN A 547 -5.36 -13.20 10.81
N ASP A 548 -4.94 -14.46 10.79
CA ASP A 548 -4.37 -15.16 11.95
C ASP A 548 -3.05 -14.53 12.44
N GLY A 549 -2.24 -13.98 11.52
CA GLY A 549 -1.00 -13.27 11.85
C GLY A 549 -1.30 -12.00 12.64
N LEU A 550 -2.28 -11.22 12.18
CA LEU A 550 -2.72 -10.01 12.88
C LEU A 550 -3.40 -10.34 14.22
N GLN A 551 -4.17 -11.43 14.30
CA GLN A 551 -4.77 -11.90 15.56
C GLN A 551 -3.69 -12.19 16.61
N LYS A 552 -2.62 -12.91 16.23
CA LYS A 552 -1.47 -13.19 17.10
C LYS A 552 -0.74 -11.91 17.51
N GLN A 553 -0.60 -10.97 16.58
CA GLN A 553 0.08 -9.68 16.84
C GLN A 553 -0.69 -8.80 17.82
N ILE A 554 -2.02 -8.79 17.74
CA ILE A 554 -2.90 -8.08 18.68
C ILE A 554 -2.99 -8.83 20.02
N GLY A 555 -2.89 -10.16 19.99
CA GLY A 555 -2.99 -11.03 21.16
C GLY A 555 -4.42 -11.54 21.44
N ILE A 556 -5.30 -11.52 20.43
CA ILE A 556 -6.69 -11.99 20.58
C ILE A 556 -6.84 -13.48 20.30
N LYS A 557 -7.84 -14.09 20.94
CA LYS A 557 -8.23 -15.49 20.69
C LYS A 557 -9.49 -15.53 19.82
N GLY A 558 -9.32 -15.98 18.58
CA GLY A 558 -10.41 -16.08 17.61
C GLY A 558 -10.48 -14.89 16.67
N ASN A 559 -11.60 -14.78 15.97
CA ASN A 559 -11.72 -13.88 14.81
C ASN A 559 -12.33 -12.51 15.12
N TYR A 560 -12.54 -12.17 16.40
CA TYR A 560 -13.16 -10.92 16.81
C TYR A 560 -12.37 -10.32 17.97
N ALA A 561 -12.07 -9.04 17.86
CA ALA A 561 -11.49 -8.24 18.94
C ALA A 561 -12.59 -7.46 19.67
N THR A 562 -12.36 -7.18 20.95
CA THR A 562 -13.09 -6.15 21.67
C THR A 562 -12.55 -4.77 21.29
N TYR A 563 -13.31 -3.71 21.58
CA TYR A 563 -12.81 -2.35 21.38
C TYR A 563 -11.67 -2.04 22.36
N SER A 564 -11.77 -2.51 23.61
CA SER A 564 -10.77 -2.30 24.67
C SER A 564 -9.43 -3.02 24.42
N GLU A 565 -9.43 -4.12 23.67
CA GLU A 565 -8.22 -4.82 23.22
C GLU A 565 -7.42 -3.98 22.20
N LEU A 566 -8.12 -3.15 21.41
CA LEU A 566 -7.50 -2.35 20.34
C LEU A 566 -7.20 -0.91 20.78
N VAL A 567 -8.06 -0.34 21.62
CA VAL A 567 -7.97 1.04 22.13
C VAL A 567 -7.86 0.99 23.64
N VAL A 568 -6.63 1.11 24.14
CA VAL A 568 -6.32 0.95 25.56
C VAL A 568 -6.22 2.34 26.23
N PRO A 569 -6.92 2.59 27.36
CA PRO A 569 -6.81 3.85 28.09
C PRO A 569 -5.35 4.20 28.41
N GLY A 570 -4.95 5.45 28.16
CA GLY A 570 -3.58 5.94 28.37
C GLY A 570 -2.54 5.51 27.32
N ARG A 571 -2.74 4.38 26.64
CA ARG A 571 -1.87 3.88 25.56
C ARG A 571 -2.38 4.22 24.16
N GLY A 572 -3.67 4.52 24.02
CA GLY A 572 -4.32 4.84 22.75
C GLY A 572 -4.53 3.62 21.87
N TYR A 573 -4.73 3.87 20.58
CA TYR A 573 -4.99 2.83 19.59
C TYR A 573 -3.69 2.13 19.14
N ILE A 574 -3.60 0.83 19.40
CA ILE A 574 -2.34 0.07 19.32
C ILE A 574 -1.82 -0.16 17.90
N LEU A 575 -2.66 -0.06 16.86
CA LEU A 575 -2.25 -0.29 15.47
C LEU A 575 -1.99 1.01 14.69
N SER A 576 -2.18 2.19 15.29
CA SER A 576 -2.03 3.50 14.65
C SER A 576 -0.73 3.64 13.83
N GLY A 577 0.43 3.44 14.47
CA GLY A 577 1.73 3.55 13.80
C GLY A 577 2.02 2.44 12.78
N MET A 578 1.30 1.31 12.83
CA MET A 578 1.39 0.28 11.79
C MET A 578 0.51 0.66 10.59
N ALA A 579 -0.71 1.14 10.84
CA ALA A 579 -1.64 1.59 9.81
C ALA A 579 -1.02 2.72 8.99
N GLU A 580 -0.42 3.71 9.64
CA GLU A 580 0.26 4.83 8.97
C GLU A 580 1.37 4.35 8.01
N LYS A 581 2.21 3.41 8.44
CA LYS A 581 3.25 2.81 7.59
C LYS A 581 2.67 2.08 6.39
N VAL A 582 1.50 1.46 6.54
CA VAL A 582 0.83 0.73 5.47
C VAL A 582 0.14 1.68 4.48
N TYR A 583 -0.48 2.77 4.96
CA TYR A 583 -1.09 3.79 4.10
C TYR A 583 -0.04 4.45 3.18
N ALA A 584 1.19 4.62 3.67
CA ALA A 584 2.31 5.13 2.87
C ALA A 584 2.80 4.15 1.77
N LYS A 585 2.41 2.86 1.81
CA LYS A 585 2.74 1.90 0.74
C LYS A 585 1.75 2.05 -0.42
N ALA A 586 2.24 1.90 -1.65
CA ALA A 586 1.37 1.75 -2.82
C ALA A 586 0.48 0.49 -2.67
N PRO A 587 -0.79 0.49 -3.14
CA PRO A 587 -1.71 -0.64 -2.98
C PRO A 587 -1.17 -1.98 -3.51
N ALA A 588 -0.40 -1.96 -4.60
CA ALA A 588 0.25 -3.14 -5.17
C ALA A 588 1.30 -3.78 -4.24
N GLN A 589 1.92 -2.96 -3.38
CA GLN A 589 2.95 -3.39 -2.43
C GLN A 589 2.38 -3.81 -1.06
N ARG A 590 1.07 -3.68 -0.85
CA ARG A 590 0.42 -4.04 0.42
C ARG A 590 0.18 -5.55 0.46
N SER A 591 0.75 -6.21 1.47
CA SER A 591 0.51 -7.63 1.74
C SER A 591 -0.95 -7.89 2.17
N LYS A 592 -1.37 -9.15 2.24
CA LYS A 592 -2.70 -9.48 2.78
C LYS A 592 -2.84 -9.11 4.27
N LEU A 593 -1.76 -9.20 5.04
CA LEU A 593 -1.72 -8.71 6.41
C LEU A 593 -1.91 -7.18 6.44
N ASP A 594 -1.19 -6.44 5.60
CA ASP A 594 -1.33 -4.99 5.46
C ASP A 594 -2.78 -4.60 5.14
N LYS A 595 -3.39 -5.27 4.16
CA LYS A 595 -4.80 -5.06 3.76
C LYS A 595 -5.77 -5.35 4.90
N GLU A 596 -5.54 -6.40 5.69
CA GLU A 596 -6.42 -6.70 6.84
C GLU A 596 -6.20 -5.71 7.99
N LEU A 597 -4.97 -5.25 8.21
CA LEU A 597 -4.66 -4.23 9.19
C LEU A 597 -5.43 -2.94 8.90
N LEU A 598 -5.42 -2.46 7.64
CA LEU A 598 -6.20 -1.29 7.24
C LEU A 598 -7.72 -1.50 7.41
N LYS A 599 -8.22 -2.73 7.20
CA LYS A 599 -9.63 -3.03 7.44
C LYS A 599 -9.96 -2.99 8.93
N VAL A 600 -9.10 -3.53 9.79
CA VAL A 600 -9.29 -3.43 11.25
C VAL A 600 -9.24 -1.97 11.68
N ASP A 601 -8.33 -1.18 11.11
CA ASP A 601 -8.25 0.26 11.32
C ASP A 601 -9.55 0.99 10.96
N GLU A 602 -10.07 0.77 9.76
CA GLU A 602 -11.38 1.30 9.35
C GLU A 602 -12.48 0.88 10.36
N ARG A 603 -12.52 -0.40 10.76
CA ARG A 603 -13.56 -0.91 11.69
C ARG A 603 -13.49 -0.25 13.07
N VAL A 604 -12.29 -0.04 13.61
CA VAL A 604 -12.08 0.64 14.91
C VAL A 604 -12.52 2.10 14.81
N ASN A 605 -12.13 2.79 13.74
CA ASN A 605 -12.53 4.18 13.52
C ASN A 605 -14.05 4.31 13.30
N ILE A 606 -14.69 3.36 12.60
CA ILE A 606 -16.16 3.32 12.50
C ILE A 606 -16.80 3.10 13.88
N ALA A 607 -16.29 2.17 14.69
CA ALA A 607 -16.81 1.95 16.03
C ALA A 607 -16.70 3.22 16.89
N TYR A 608 -15.54 3.89 16.83
CA TYR A 608 -15.34 5.18 17.48
C TYR A 608 -16.32 6.25 16.99
N GLY A 609 -16.51 6.38 15.67
CA GLY A 609 -17.45 7.33 15.09
C GLY A 609 -18.91 7.08 15.48
N ILE A 610 -19.31 5.83 15.75
CA ILE A 610 -20.62 5.53 16.34
C ILE A 610 -20.67 6.03 17.78
N ILE A 611 -19.67 5.73 18.60
CA ILE A 611 -19.61 6.13 20.02
C ILE A 611 -19.65 7.65 20.16
N THR A 612 -18.96 8.39 19.30
CA THR A 612 -18.91 9.85 19.34
C THR A 612 -19.97 10.55 18.50
N GLY A 613 -20.82 9.81 17.77
CA GLY A 613 -21.97 10.39 17.05
C GLY A 613 -21.63 11.07 15.73
N GLN A 614 -20.45 10.79 15.17
CA GLN A 614 -19.97 11.39 13.91
C GLN A 614 -20.83 11.00 12.69
N PHE A 615 -21.62 9.93 12.81
CA PHE A 615 -22.53 9.49 11.76
C PHE A 615 -23.91 10.16 11.83
N LEU A 616 -24.18 11.03 12.79
CA LEU A 616 -25.47 11.70 12.98
C LEU A 616 -25.62 12.96 12.12
N ASN A 617 -25.37 12.87 10.81
CA ASN A 617 -25.67 13.95 9.86
C ASN A 617 -27.20 14.04 9.63
N ILE A 618 -27.92 14.50 10.65
CA ILE A 618 -29.39 14.47 10.73
C ILE A 618 -30.03 15.85 10.62
N PHE A 619 -29.23 16.93 10.64
CA PHE A 619 -29.72 18.30 10.55
C PHE A 619 -29.50 18.86 9.14
N PRO A 620 -30.56 19.13 8.37
CA PRO A 620 -30.46 19.86 7.11
C PRO A 620 -29.85 21.25 7.36
N THR A 621 -29.06 21.73 6.40
CA THR A 621 -28.45 23.07 6.46
C THR A 621 -29.29 24.11 5.71
N SER A 622 -29.39 25.31 6.29
CA SER A 622 -29.97 26.51 5.68
C SER A 622 -28.95 27.32 4.85
N ASP A 623 -27.68 26.92 4.80
CA ASP A 623 -26.68 27.54 3.94
C ASP A 623 -26.70 26.88 2.54
N THR A 624 -26.83 27.67 1.47
CA THR A 624 -26.83 27.16 0.09
C THR A 624 -25.44 26.70 -0.37
N THR A 625 -24.38 27.11 0.32
CA THR A 625 -22.99 26.74 0.03
C THR A 625 -22.63 25.37 0.62
N LEU A 626 -23.34 24.94 1.67
CA LEU A 626 -23.15 23.65 2.31
C LEU A 626 -24.08 22.63 1.65
N HIS A 627 -23.54 21.76 0.80
CA HIS A 627 -24.29 20.69 0.14
C HIS A 627 -24.54 19.45 1.05
N LYS A 628 -24.25 19.55 2.34
CA LYS A 628 -24.24 18.42 3.28
C LYS A 628 -25.02 18.72 4.57
N TRP A 629 -25.84 17.77 5.02
CA TRP A 629 -26.44 17.76 6.35
C TRP A 629 -25.35 17.68 7.40
N GLN A 630 -25.61 18.33 8.53
CA GLN A 630 -24.61 18.55 9.57
C GLN A 630 -24.83 17.60 10.75
N THR A 631 -23.71 17.23 11.39
CA THR A 631 -23.76 16.65 12.73
C THR A 631 -24.28 17.68 13.75
N PRO A 632 -24.74 17.25 14.94
CA PRO A 632 -25.19 18.19 15.98
C PRO A 632 -24.13 19.25 16.32
N ASP A 633 -22.85 18.84 16.39
CA ASP A 633 -21.72 19.72 16.72
C ASP A 633 -21.39 20.74 15.62
N GLU A 634 -21.59 20.36 14.36
CA GLU A 634 -21.38 21.24 13.21
C GLU A 634 -22.54 22.19 13.00
N ALA A 635 -23.77 21.70 13.16
CA ALA A 635 -24.98 22.46 12.93
C ALA A 635 -25.07 23.68 13.84
N PHE A 636 -24.70 23.53 15.12
CA PHE A 636 -24.65 24.65 16.06
C PHE A 636 -23.72 25.81 15.60
N LYS A 637 -22.66 25.52 14.83
CA LYS A 637 -21.69 26.54 14.39
C LYS A 637 -22.19 27.39 13.22
N HIS A 638 -23.22 26.93 12.50
CA HIS A 638 -23.66 27.52 11.23
C HIS A 638 -25.12 28.00 11.25
N ILE A 639 -25.82 27.88 12.38
CA ILE A 639 -27.22 28.33 12.51
C ILE A 639 -27.26 29.82 12.91
N GLU A 640 -27.91 30.63 12.07
CA GLU A 640 -28.11 32.07 12.30
C GLU A 640 -29.30 32.36 13.24
N ASP A 641 -30.34 31.50 13.26
CA ASP A 641 -31.56 31.68 14.06
C ASP A 641 -31.44 31.19 15.52
N LYS A 642 -31.79 32.05 16.49
CA LYS A 642 -31.62 31.77 17.93
C LYS A 642 -32.48 30.63 18.48
N GLU A 643 -33.71 30.46 17.99
CA GLU A 643 -34.61 29.39 18.46
C GLU A 643 -34.21 28.01 17.91
N ASP A 644 -33.87 27.95 16.62
CA ASP A 644 -33.34 26.73 15.99
C ASP A 644 -31.98 26.33 16.57
N SER A 645 -31.14 27.31 16.91
CA SER A 645 -29.85 27.07 17.57
C SER A 645 -30.02 26.38 18.92
N ALA A 646 -31.04 26.75 19.71
CA ALA A 646 -31.31 26.11 21.00
C ALA A 646 -31.84 24.69 20.87
N PHE A 647 -32.69 24.42 19.87
CA PHE A 647 -33.18 23.07 19.58
C PHE A 647 -32.04 22.16 19.11
N VAL A 648 -31.33 22.55 18.05
CA VAL A 648 -30.27 21.74 17.44
C VAL A 648 -29.13 21.44 18.41
N LYS A 649 -28.74 22.43 19.23
CA LYS A 649 -27.68 22.26 20.24
C LYS A 649 -28.01 21.22 21.30
N ASN A 650 -29.26 21.20 21.77
CA ASN A 650 -29.62 20.48 23.00
C ASN A 650 -30.39 19.18 22.73
N VAL A 651 -31.07 19.05 21.58
CA VAL A 651 -32.00 17.95 21.33
C VAL A 651 -31.33 16.58 21.35
N ILE A 652 -30.12 16.44 20.80
CA ILE A 652 -29.41 15.15 20.74
C ILE A 652 -28.80 14.74 22.08
N PRO A 653 -28.04 15.61 22.78
CA PRO A 653 -27.61 15.30 24.15
C PRO A 653 -28.79 14.95 25.06
N PHE A 654 -29.88 15.73 24.99
CA PHE A 654 -31.09 15.49 25.78
C PHE A 654 -31.81 14.19 25.39
N TYR A 655 -31.84 13.85 24.09
CA TYR A 655 -32.36 12.56 23.63
C TYR A 655 -31.61 11.39 24.24
N PHE A 656 -30.27 11.39 24.19
CA PHE A 656 -29.48 10.28 24.72
C PHE A 656 -29.54 10.17 26.24
N GLU A 657 -29.64 11.29 26.96
CA GLU A 657 -29.91 11.30 28.40
C GLU A 657 -31.28 10.69 28.71
N THR A 658 -32.32 11.15 28.02
CA THR A 658 -33.69 10.63 28.15
C THR A 658 -33.76 9.15 27.80
N LEU A 659 -33.03 8.70 26.76
CA LEU A 659 -32.96 7.31 26.36
C LEU A 659 -32.27 6.43 27.41
N LYS A 660 -31.24 6.96 28.07
CA LYS A 660 -30.56 6.29 29.20
C LYS A 660 -31.51 6.10 30.39
N GLU A 661 -32.34 7.09 30.68
CA GLU A 661 -33.39 7.00 31.71
C GLU A 661 -34.51 6.04 31.30
N ALA A 662 -35.04 6.18 30.08
CA ALA A 662 -36.08 5.32 29.51
C ALA A 662 -35.69 3.84 29.54
N LYS A 663 -34.42 3.55 29.26
CA LYS A 663 -33.86 2.19 29.41
C LYS A 663 -33.98 1.69 30.84
N LYS A 664 -33.79 2.53 31.87
CA LYS A 664 -33.94 2.13 33.29
C LYS A 664 -35.41 1.97 33.69
N THR A 665 -36.29 2.88 33.28
CA THR A 665 -37.71 2.92 33.68
C THR A 665 -38.65 2.10 32.79
N ASN A 666 -38.17 1.66 31.63
CA ASN A 666 -38.96 1.07 30.54
C ASN A 666 -40.05 1.99 29.96
N ASN A 667 -39.93 3.30 30.18
CA ASN A 667 -40.86 4.31 29.67
C ASN A 667 -40.18 5.16 28.58
N TYR A 668 -40.52 4.92 27.32
CA TYR A 668 -39.93 5.56 26.15
C TYR A 668 -40.71 6.75 25.61
N THR A 669 -41.80 7.19 26.26
CA THR A 669 -42.70 8.22 25.73
C THR A 669 -41.97 9.52 25.40
N LYS A 670 -41.17 10.06 26.33
CA LYS A 670 -40.39 11.29 26.09
C LYS A 670 -39.35 11.11 24.98
N ALA A 671 -38.69 9.95 24.93
CA ALA A 671 -37.70 9.67 23.89
C ALA A 671 -38.37 9.59 22.50
N ASN A 672 -39.58 9.03 22.42
CA ASN A 672 -40.38 9.00 21.19
C ASN A 672 -40.75 10.41 20.72
N GLU A 673 -41.23 11.27 21.63
CA GLU A 673 -41.59 12.66 21.32
C GLU A 673 -40.41 13.46 20.74
N ILE A 674 -39.19 13.25 21.28
CA ILE A 674 -37.98 13.90 20.77
C ILE A 674 -37.66 13.44 19.34
N VAL A 675 -37.75 12.13 19.07
CA VAL A 675 -37.53 11.58 17.72
C VAL A 675 -38.53 12.16 16.73
N GLU A 676 -39.81 12.28 17.11
CA GLU A 676 -40.82 12.94 16.27
C GLU A 676 -40.52 14.42 16.02
N GLY A 677 -40.00 15.13 17.04
CA GLY A 677 -39.55 16.50 16.91
C GLY A 677 -38.43 16.65 15.87
N ILE A 678 -37.44 15.76 15.90
CA ILE A 678 -36.35 15.73 14.91
C ILE A 678 -36.91 15.43 13.51
N MET A 679 -37.82 14.45 13.37
CA MET A 679 -38.46 14.15 12.08
C MET A 679 -39.20 15.36 11.50
N LYS A 680 -39.95 16.09 12.33
CA LYS A 680 -40.65 17.32 11.91
C LYS A 680 -39.66 18.40 11.48
N TYR A 681 -38.57 18.58 12.23
CA TYR A 681 -37.51 19.51 11.87
C TYR A 681 -36.89 19.17 10.50
N GLN A 682 -36.58 17.89 10.26
CA GLN A 682 -36.04 17.41 8.98
C GLN A 682 -36.99 17.68 7.81
N LYS A 683 -38.29 17.44 7.99
CA LYS A 683 -39.31 17.68 6.96
C LYS A 683 -39.49 19.16 6.65
N ASN A 684 -39.39 20.03 7.66
CA ASN A 684 -39.64 21.46 7.50
C ASN A 684 -38.42 22.24 6.97
N ASN A 685 -37.21 21.78 7.27
CA ASN A 685 -35.97 22.52 6.97
C ASN A 685 -35.15 21.94 5.81
N ASN A 686 -35.62 20.86 5.15
CA ASN A 686 -34.89 20.32 4.01
C ASN A 686 -35.09 21.14 2.73
N ARG A 687 -34.05 21.20 1.88
CA ARG A 687 -34.03 22.00 0.65
C ARG A 687 -34.26 21.22 -0.65
N TYR A 688 -34.46 19.91 -0.54
CA TYR A 688 -34.75 19.03 -1.66
C TYR A 688 -35.89 18.06 -1.31
N GLU A 689 -36.34 17.30 -2.28
CA GLU A 689 -37.36 16.27 -2.03
C GLU A 689 -36.73 15.11 -1.24
N LEU A 690 -37.25 14.87 -0.03
CA LEU A 690 -36.82 13.74 0.79
C LEU A 690 -37.33 12.42 0.18
N PRO A 691 -36.67 11.28 0.47
CA PRO A 691 -37.17 9.98 0.05
C PRO A 691 -38.61 9.75 0.49
N SER A 692 -39.44 9.22 -0.42
CA SER A 692 -40.86 8.96 -0.12
C SER A 692 -41.02 7.94 1.00
N GLU A 693 -42.14 7.99 1.73
CA GLU A 693 -42.46 7.03 2.79
C GLU A 693 -42.42 5.58 2.27
N THR A 694 -42.80 5.35 1.01
CA THR A 694 -42.69 4.03 0.35
C THR A 694 -41.24 3.59 0.14
N HIS A 695 -40.36 4.52 -0.26
CA HIS A 695 -38.93 4.24 -0.41
C HIS A 695 -38.29 3.93 0.95
N ILE A 696 -38.62 4.71 1.98
CA ILE A 696 -38.19 4.47 3.35
C ILE A 696 -38.67 3.09 3.82
N ALA A 697 -39.93 2.74 3.59
CA ALA A 697 -40.47 1.42 3.96
C ALA A 697 -39.76 0.26 3.24
N LEU A 698 -39.37 0.43 1.97
CA LEU A 698 -38.61 -0.57 1.22
C LEU A 698 -37.19 -0.77 1.76
N GLU A 699 -36.52 0.28 2.23
CA GLU A 699 -35.19 0.16 2.86
C GLU A 699 -35.25 -0.46 4.28
N LEU A 700 -36.41 -0.40 4.93
CA LEU A 700 -36.66 -0.97 6.26
C LEU A 700 -37.14 -2.42 6.24
N ALA A 701 -37.55 -2.93 5.07
CA ALA A 701 -38.03 -4.30 4.85
C ALA A 701 -36.88 -5.26 4.53
#